data_AF-A0A5D2VQ65-F1
#
_entry.id   AF-A0A5D2VQ65-F1
#
_cell.length_a   1.000
_cell.length_b   1.000
_cell.length_c   1.000
_cell.angle_alpha   90.00
_cell.angle_beta   90.00
_cell.angle_gamma   90.00
#
_symmetry.space_group_name_H-M   'P 1'
#
loop_
_entity.id
_entity.type
_entity.pdbx_description
1 polymer ?
#
loop_
_entity_poly.entity_id
_entity_poly.type
_entity_poly.pdbx_seq_one_letter_code
_entity_poly.pdbx_strand_id
1 'polypeptide(L)'
;MVTCHLQSFWVLFLAVSLYFAHTTSTSHVYIVYLGINQFHDPILTSKFHIQVLSDAFASEEDAKRSILYSYSNSFSGFSAKLNSSQATILARIDKVVSVFRSKTLKLHTTRSWDFLGLTLDETRVTPMEFTNGQDVVVGIFDTGVWPESESFQEKPGMRPIPSSWKGVCVEGEKFEPAKACNRKLIGARYYLKGFEQEYGPLNMSGNPEYRSARDFLGHGTHTASTAAGSIVKNASFFGIGQGTARGGAPWARVAVYKICWGINGVGSCTEADILAAFDDALHDGVHVISASFGATPPLSPFFASSADIGSFHAMQLGITVVFSAGNDGPEPSLVQNVAPWSLCVAASTIDRSFPTEIVLDRNFTIMGQSIISKEIKGRLANAITYFVDGVCSLGNWNKKLATGRVVLCFYTPGLVYEIAQVAVKTAKGLGLIFAEPFTKPIADVDDDIPTLHVDINQGTIIGNYLAESLKLPVVQISPSKTIIGKSPAPTVVYFSSRGPSSISPDILKPDITAPGINILAAWPPQTPPTLQPSDDRLVRWNFQSGTSMSCPHVTGVGALLKSVHPGWSPAATRSAIMTTAYTRDASHDSILAGGSMAGSTPFDMGAGHINPLKAMDPGLIYDMKTSDYILFLCNMGYTQERIERIVLPSPGVDTNCKNMHGPNANINYPSISVPNLRSPITIKRTVRNVGCGKKTTVYFGVAKEPDGVEVVIWPRVLIFSPSKQEISYYITLKPLKKSEGRYDFGEIVWSDGFHHVRSPLVVLVNNSDDFTM
;
A
#
# COMPACT_ATOMS: atom_id res chain seq x y z
N MET A 1 5.03 61.04 -69.27
CA MET A 1 5.25 59.94 -70.23
C MET A 1 6.12 58.91 -69.52
N VAL A 2 5.52 57.85 -68.99
CA VAL A 2 5.44 56.52 -69.63
C VAL A 2 6.75 55.73 -69.49
N THR A 3 6.60 54.51 -68.98
CA THR A 3 7.43 53.28 -69.09
C THR A 3 8.66 53.04 -68.22
N CYS A 4 8.48 52.08 -67.29
CA CYS A 4 9.25 50.86 -67.04
C CYS A 4 10.77 50.85 -67.30
N HIS A 5 11.55 50.54 -66.25
CA HIS A 5 12.03 49.15 -66.08
C HIS A 5 12.50 48.86 -64.64
N LEU A 6 11.83 47.87 -64.07
CA LEU A 6 12.13 47.12 -62.84
C LEU A 6 13.40 46.27 -63.03
N GLN A 7 14.00 45.85 -61.91
CA GLN A 7 15.07 44.84 -61.73
C GLN A 7 16.51 45.36 -61.76
N SER A 8 17.02 45.75 -60.58
CA SER A 8 18.41 45.45 -60.13
C SER A 8 18.72 45.92 -58.69
N PHE A 9 17.78 46.50 -57.95
CA PHE A 9 17.97 46.88 -56.53
C PHE A 9 17.89 45.72 -55.52
N TRP A 10 17.74 44.47 -55.99
CA TRP A 10 17.43 43.30 -55.16
C TRP A 10 18.62 42.53 -54.60
N VAL A 11 19.87 42.84 -54.97
CA VAL A 11 21.02 41.99 -54.60
C VAL A 11 21.81 42.53 -53.40
N LEU A 12 21.75 43.83 -53.08
CA LEU A 12 22.56 44.40 -51.98
C LEU A 12 21.87 44.43 -50.61
N PHE A 13 20.55 44.28 -50.55
CA PHE A 13 19.82 44.19 -49.26
C PHE A 13 19.78 42.75 -48.70
N LEU A 14 20.17 41.76 -49.50
CA LEU A 14 20.19 40.33 -49.13
C LEU A 14 21.44 39.91 -48.32
N ALA A 15 22.36 40.84 -48.04
CA ALA A 15 23.61 40.54 -47.30
C ALA A 15 23.59 41.00 -45.82
N VAL A 16 22.60 41.79 -45.37
CA VAL A 16 22.45 42.19 -43.95
C VAL A 16 21.30 41.44 -43.26
N SER A 17 20.75 40.42 -43.93
CA SER A 17 19.94 39.34 -43.34
C SER A 17 20.76 38.33 -42.52
N LEU A 18 22.03 38.62 -42.20
CA LEU A 18 22.88 37.80 -41.35
C LEU A 18 23.53 38.71 -40.29
N TYR A 19 23.18 38.46 -39.02
CA TYR A 19 23.70 39.08 -37.79
C TYR A 19 23.04 40.38 -37.29
N PHE A 20 21.72 40.39 -37.12
CA PHE A 20 21.14 40.88 -35.86
C PHE A 20 20.05 39.93 -35.40
N ALA A 21 20.18 39.47 -34.17
CA ALA A 21 19.31 38.48 -33.54
C ALA A 21 17.86 38.98 -33.47
N HIS A 22 16.98 38.46 -34.33
CA HIS A 22 15.60 38.27 -33.92
C HIS A 22 15.54 37.00 -33.10
N THR A 23 15.72 37.16 -31.79
CA THR A 23 15.23 36.23 -30.78
C THR A 23 13.76 35.97 -31.08
N THR A 24 13.45 34.80 -31.64
CA THR A 24 12.08 34.30 -31.69
C THR A 24 11.58 34.25 -30.25
N SER A 25 10.66 35.15 -29.90
CA SER A 25 10.11 35.22 -28.55
C SER A 25 9.26 33.97 -28.34
N THR A 26 9.85 32.93 -27.76
CA THR A 26 9.17 31.65 -27.53
C THR A 26 8.04 31.87 -26.54
N SER A 27 6.80 31.72 -26.99
CA SER A 27 5.65 31.83 -26.11
C SER A 27 5.62 30.65 -25.13
N HIS A 28 5.43 30.94 -23.85
CA HIS A 28 5.31 29.96 -22.77
C HIS A 28 3.96 30.13 -22.07
N VAL A 29 3.52 29.14 -21.31
CA VAL A 29 2.30 29.29 -20.51
C VAL A 29 2.62 30.11 -19.27
N TYR A 30 1.88 31.19 -19.06
CA TYR A 30 1.94 32.04 -17.88
C TYR A 30 0.60 32.01 -17.14
N ILE A 31 0.65 32.16 -15.82
CA ILE A 31 -0.51 32.29 -14.94
C ILE A 31 -0.56 33.75 -14.48
N VAL A 32 -1.73 34.37 -14.62
CA VAL A 32 -2.06 35.74 -14.24
C VAL A 32 -3.11 35.68 -13.13
N TYR A 33 -2.74 36.07 -11.92
CA TYR A 33 -3.60 36.03 -10.73
C TYR A 33 -4.13 37.43 -10.41
N LEU A 34 -5.45 37.54 -10.19
CA LEU A 34 -6.18 38.81 -10.00
C LEU A 34 -6.76 38.96 -8.58
N GLY A 35 -6.51 38.00 -7.66
CA GLY A 35 -6.99 38.05 -6.27
C GLY A 35 -8.28 37.27 -6.03
N ILE A 36 -9.06 37.66 -5.01
CA ILE A 36 -10.37 37.05 -4.71
C ILE A 36 -11.38 37.42 -5.80
N ASN A 37 -12.26 36.49 -6.17
CA ASN A 37 -13.27 36.74 -7.18
C ASN A 37 -14.34 37.70 -6.64
N GLN A 38 -14.35 38.93 -7.18
CA GLN A 38 -15.33 39.97 -6.80
C GLN A 38 -16.66 39.83 -7.54
N PHE A 39 -16.69 39.02 -8.59
CA PHE A 39 -17.89 38.76 -9.38
C PHE A 39 -18.42 37.37 -8.99
N HIS A 40 -19.58 37.31 -8.35
CA HIS A 40 -20.22 36.03 -7.97
C HIS A 40 -20.85 35.28 -9.15
N ASP A 41 -20.39 35.54 -10.39
CA ASP A 41 -20.88 34.95 -11.62
C ASP A 41 -19.67 34.56 -12.51
N PRO A 42 -19.45 33.25 -12.75
CA PRO A 42 -18.28 32.77 -13.49
C PRO A 42 -18.20 33.23 -14.96
N ILE A 43 -19.34 33.56 -15.59
CA ILE A 43 -19.42 34.04 -16.97
C ILE A 43 -18.97 35.49 -17.03
N LEU A 44 -19.43 36.32 -16.09
CA LEU A 44 -18.97 37.72 -15.96
C LEU A 44 -17.49 37.78 -15.61
N THR A 45 -17.03 36.97 -14.66
CA THR A 45 -15.61 36.88 -14.30
C THR A 45 -14.74 36.44 -15.49
N SER A 46 -15.23 35.49 -16.31
CA SER A 46 -14.49 35.04 -17.50
C SER A 46 -14.44 36.08 -18.62
N LYS A 47 -15.52 36.86 -18.82
CA LYS A 47 -15.50 38.00 -19.74
C LYS A 47 -14.50 39.06 -19.28
N PHE A 48 -14.47 39.34 -17.98
CA PHE A 48 -13.49 40.25 -17.38
C PHE A 48 -12.04 39.75 -17.57
N HIS A 49 -11.79 38.44 -17.45
CA HIS A 49 -10.45 37.88 -17.72
C HIS A 49 -10.00 38.07 -19.17
N ILE A 50 -10.90 37.89 -20.14
CA ILE A 50 -10.60 38.12 -21.56
C ILE A 50 -10.32 39.60 -21.82
N GLN A 51 -11.05 40.51 -21.16
CA GLN A 51 -10.79 41.94 -21.24
C GLN A 51 -9.39 42.28 -20.73
N VAL A 52 -9.01 41.82 -19.53
CA VAL A 52 -7.67 42.05 -18.96
C VAL A 52 -6.57 41.43 -19.82
N LEU A 53 -6.81 40.26 -20.43
CA LEU A 53 -5.86 39.61 -21.31
C LEU A 53 -5.67 40.37 -22.64
N SER A 54 -6.73 41.01 -23.14
CA SER A 54 -6.71 41.74 -24.41
C SER A 54 -5.76 42.94 -24.39
N ASP A 55 -5.49 43.53 -23.22
CA ASP A 55 -4.52 44.63 -23.06
C ASP A 55 -3.07 44.24 -23.42
N ALA A 56 -2.78 42.94 -23.53
CA ALA A 56 -1.47 42.41 -23.92
C ALA A 56 -1.43 41.79 -25.35
N PHE A 57 -2.52 41.90 -26.12
CA PHE A 57 -2.63 41.38 -27.48
C PHE A 57 -3.13 42.47 -28.45
N ALA A 58 -2.81 42.32 -29.74
CA ALA A 58 -3.25 43.28 -30.77
C ALA A 58 -4.74 43.14 -31.13
N SER A 59 -5.35 41.98 -30.85
CA SER A 59 -6.77 41.71 -31.06
C SER A 59 -7.36 40.87 -29.91
N GLU A 60 -8.64 41.05 -29.63
CA GLU A 60 -9.37 40.27 -28.62
C GLU A 60 -9.47 38.79 -29.02
N GLU A 61 -9.55 38.49 -30.32
CA GLU A 61 -9.59 37.14 -30.87
C GLU A 61 -8.27 36.39 -30.63
N ASP A 62 -7.12 37.08 -30.70
CA ASP A 62 -5.83 36.50 -30.36
C ASP A 62 -5.70 36.28 -28.84
N ALA A 63 -6.24 37.20 -28.03
CA ALA A 63 -6.34 37.02 -26.58
C ALA A 63 -7.19 35.77 -26.24
N LYS A 64 -8.36 35.62 -26.85
CA LYS A 64 -9.25 34.44 -26.70
C LYS A 64 -8.58 33.14 -27.15
N ARG A 65 -7.75 33.16 -28.20
CA ARG A 65 -7.00 31.98 -28.65
C ARG A 65 -5.81 31.66 -27.75
N SER A 66 -5.27 32.66 -27.04
CA SER A 66 -4.12 32.50 -26.16
C SER A 66 -4.49 32.01 -24.77
N ILE A 67 -5.72 32.26 -24.31
CA ILE A 67 -6.21 31.85 -22.99
C ILE A 67 -6.38 30.32 -22.94
N LEU A 68 -5.94 29.72 -21.85
CA LEU A 68 -6.02 28.28 -21.62
C LEU A 68 -7.11 27.96 -20.60
N TYR A 69 -7.10 28.68 -19.47
CA TYR A 69 -8.11 28.51 -18.41
C TYR A 69 -8.43 29.85 -17.76
N SER A 70 -9.71 30.03 -17.46
CA SER A 70 -10.26 31.14 -16.69
C SER A 70 -10.67 30.61 -15.31
N TYR A 71 -10.04 31.09 -14.24
CA TYR A 71 -10.32 30.69 -12.86
C TYR A 71 -11.33 31.67 -12.27
N SER A 72 -12.62 31.33 -12.37
CA SER A 72 -13.73 32.27 -12.20
C SER A 72 -14.69 31.93 -11.06
N ASN A 73 -14.31 31.00 -10.17
CA ASN A 73 -15.18 30.51 -9.10
C ASN A 73 -14.83 31.18 -7.75
N SER A 74 -13.79 30.70 -7.04
CA SER A 74 -13.48 31.17 -5.68
C SER A 74 -12.45 32.30 -5.60
N PHE A 75 -11.63 32.44 -6.63
CA PHE A 75 -10.61 33.47 -6.81
C PHE A 75 -10.54 33.81 -8.30
N SER A 76 -10.07 35.01 -8.66
CA SER A 76 -10.03 35.52 -10.03
C SER A 76 -8.61 35.42 -10.59
N GLY A 77 -8.49 34.95 -11.83
CA GLY A 77 -7.23 34.80 -12.54
C GLY A 77 -7.38 33.93 -13.79
N PHE A 78 -6.35 33.84 -14.61
CA PHE A 78 -6.36 33.00 -15.81
C PHE A 78 -4.95 32.50 -16.16
N SER A 79 -4.86 31.48 -17.00
CA SER A 79 -3.61 31.05 -17.65
C SER A 79 -3.69 31.27 -19.15
N ALA A 80 -2.59 31.70 -19.76
CA ALA A 80 -2.52 31.98 -21.18
C ALA A 80 -1.12 31.70 -21.75
N LYS A 81 -1.04 31.43 -23.05
CA LYS A 81 0.22 31.29 -23.79
C LYS A 81 0.75 32.68 -24.16
N LEU A 82 1.74 33.17 -23.42
CA LEU A 82 2.28 34.53 -23.53
C LEU A 82 3.77 34.50 -23.87
N ASN A 83 4.24 35.55 -24.54
CA ASN A 83 5.66 35.85 -24.60
C ASN A 83 6.11 36.74 -23.42
N SER A 84 7.41 36.92 -23.21
CA SER A 84 7.93 37.63 -22.04
C SER A 84 7.53 39.11 -21.97
N SER A 85 7.38 39.78 -23.13
CA SER A 85 6.93 41.17 -23.19
C SER A 85 5.45 41.30 -22.79
N GLN A 86 4.60 40.41 -23.28
CA GLN A 86 3.18 40.36 -22.94
C GLN A 86 2.96 40.07 -21.45
N ALA A 87 3.72 39.13 -20.88
CA ALA A 87 3.66 38.84 -19.45
C ALA A 87 4.05 40.05 -18.57
N THR A 88 5.00 40.88 -19.04
CA THR A 88 5.42 42.10 -18.33
C THR A 88 4.37 43.21 -18.41
N ILE A 89 3.69 43.34 -19.55
CA ILE A 89 2.57 44.29 -19.70
C ILE A 89 1.45 43.94 -18.71
N LEU A 90 1.04 42.68 -18.66
CA LEU A 90 -0.02 42.24 -17.74
C LEU A 90 0.36 42.42 -16.27
N ALA A 91 1.63 42.20 -15.90
CA ALA A 91 2.09 42.39 -14.53
C ALA A 91 2.04 43.84 -14.02
N ARG A 92 1.88 44.83 -14.92
CA ARG A 92 1.80 46.26 -14.58
C ARG A 92 0.37 46.78 -14.47
N ILE A 93 -0.64 45.95 -14.73
CA ILE A 93 -2.04 46.34 -14.61
C ILE A 93 -2.41 46.33 -13.12
N ASP A 94 -2.95 47.44 -12.58
CA ASP A 94 -3.25 47.62 -11.14
C ASP A 94 -4.13 46.50 -10.52
N LYS A 95 -4.92 45.80 -11.35
CA LYS A 95 -5.81 44.70 -10.92
C LYS A 95 -5.13 43.31 -10.94
N VAL A 96 -3.90 43.22 -11.45
CA VAL A 96 -3.12 41.98 -11.54
C VAL A 96 -2.20 41.88 -10.32
N VAL A 97 -2.47 40.88 -9.49
CA VAL A 97 -1.72 40.61 -8.25
C VAL A 97 -0.37 39.98 -8.56
N SER A 98 -0.31 39.04 -9.51
CA SER A 98 0.97 38.47 -9.96
C SER A 98 0.87 37.81 -11.34
N VAL A 99 2.00 37.81 -12.07
CA VAL A 99 2.16 37.07 -13.33
C VAL A 99 3.42 36.22 -13.23
N PHE A 100 3.29 34.91 -13.43
CA PHE A 100 4.42 34.00 -13.36
C PHE A 100 4.31 32.89 -14.39
N ARG A 101 5.46 32.43 -14.88
CA ARG A 101 5.52 31.33 -15.85
C ARG A 101 5.06 30.04 -15.19
N SER A 102 4.14 29.32 -15.83
CA SER A 102 3.74 27.98 -15.43
C SER A 102 4.93 27.03 -15.53
N LYS A 103 5.21 26.30 -14.44
CA LYS A 103 6.31 25.34 -14.35
C LYS A 103 5.74 23.94 -14.25
N THR A 104 6.36 22.98 -14.93
CA THR A 104 6.13 21.56 -14.68
C THR A 104 6.85 21.17 -13.40
N LEU A 105 6.16 20.59 -12.43
CA LEU A 105 6.73 20.12 -11.16
C LEU A 105 6.47 18.62 -10.99
N LYS A 106 7.40 17.92 -10.33
CA LYS A 106 7.31 16.49 -9.98
C LYS A 106 8.10 16.23 -8.70
N LEU A 107 7.65 15.24 -7.91
CA LEU A 107 8.33 13.94 -7.66
C LEU A 107 7.79 13.30 -6.39
N HIS A 108 7.83 11.94 -6.32
CA HIS A 108 7.57 11.09 -5.16
C HIS A 108 7.82 9.60 -5.34
N THR A 109 7.75 8.83 -4.24
CA THR A 109 7.79 7.35 -4.20
C THR A 109 7.21 6.78 -5.47
N THR A 110 7.88 5.86 -6.17
CA THR A 110 7.75 5.93 -7.64
C THR A 110 6.30 5.78 -8.13
N ARG A 111 5.43 5.10 -7.34
CA ARG A 111 3.97 5.29 -7.46
C ARG A 111 3.12 5.14 -6.17
N SER A 112 3.43 4.20 -5.26
CA SER A 112 2.44 3.71 -4.27
C SER A 112 1.86 4.76 -3.32
N TRP A 113 2.68 5.68 -2.79
CA TRP A 113 2.18 6.71 -1.88
C TRP A 113 1.44 7.85 -2.58
N ASP A 114 1.75 8.11 -3.85
CA ASP A 114 0.99 9.05 -4.67
C ASP A 114 -0.39 8.48 -5.01
N PHE A 115 -0.46 7.17 -5.26
CA PHE A 115 -1.73 6.44 -5.40
C PHE A 115 -2.59 6.56 -4.12
N LEU A 116 -1.96 6.64 -2.94
CA LEU A 116 -2.64 6.91 -1.66
C LEU A 116 -2.95 8.39 -1.39
N GLY A 117 -2.61 9.31 -2.31
CA GLY A 117 -2.87 10.74 -2.17
C GLY A 117 -1.86 11.52 -1.30
N LEU A 118 -0.84 10.87 -0.74
CA LEU A 118 0.20 11.53 0.06
C LEU A 118 1.27 12.16 -0.86
N THR A 119 0.96 13.29 -1.49
CA THR A 119 1.85 13.96 -2.46
C THR A 119 2.83 14.98 -1.84
N LEU A 120 4.04 15.07 -2.42
CA LEU A 120 5.25 15.87 -2.15
C LEU A 120 5.01 17.25 -2.70
N ASP A 121 4.10 17.99 -2.08
CA ASP A 121 3.90 19.38 -2.45
C ASP A 121 4.86 20.27 -1.64
N GLU A 122 5.96 20.70 -2.25
CA GLU A 122 6.87 21.72 -1.70
C GLU A 122 6.41 23.16 -2.03
N THR A 123 5.31 23.36 -2.78
CA THR A 123 4.78 24.70 -3.12
C THR A 123 3.62 25.15 -2.25
N ARG A 124 2.98 24.22 -1.55
CA ARG A 124 2.33 24.58 -0.29
C ARG A 124 3.47 24.83 0.70
N VAL A 125 3.43 25.99 1.38
CA VAL A 125 3.65 25.91 2.83
C VAL A 125 2.64 24.86 3.26
N THR A 126 3.07 23.60 3.32
CA THR A 126 2.40 22.65 4.19
C THR A 126 2.27 23.46 5.46
N PRO A 127 1.05 23.77 5.95
CA PRO A 127 1.00 24.35 7.27
C PRO A 127 1.88 23.43 8.13
N MET A 128 2.60 24.01 9.07
CA MET A 128 3.38 23.30 10.10
C MET A 128 2.60 22.18 10.83
N GLU A 129 1.38 21.86 10.40
CA GLU A 129 0.31 21.07 10.96
C GLU A 129 0.22 19.63 10.42
N PHE A 130 1.12 19.15 9.57
CA PHE A 130 1.23 17.71 9.28
C PHE A 130 2.68 17.26 9.33
N THR A 131 3.21 17.15 10.55
CA THR A 131 4.54 16.64 10.85
C THR A 131 4.74 15.27 10.20
N ASN A 132 5.70 15.17 9.27
CA ASN A 132 6.01 13.99 8.43
C ASN A 132 6.51 12.73 9.20
N GLY A 133 5.95 12.43 10.39
CA GLY A 133 6.42 11.41 11.31
C GLY A 133 7.58 11.87 12.19
N GLN A 134 7.78 13.19 12.36
CA GLN A 134 8.97 13.72 13.07
C GLN A 134 9.06 13.15 14.49
N ASP A 135 10.23 12.60 14.82
CA ASP A 135 10.56 12.04 16.14
C ASP A 135 9.71 10.84 16.58
N VAL A 136 8.83 10.32 15.72
CA VAL A 136 8.22 8.99 15.89
C VAL A 136 9.24 7.93 15.53
N VAL A 137 9.37 6.91 16.38
CA VAL A 137 10.26 5.76 16.17
C VAL A 137 9.46 4.57 15.69
N VAL A 138 9.79 4.08 14.49
CA VAL A 138 9.21 2.89 13.88
C VAL A 138 10.14 1.70 14.11
N GLY A 139 9.67 0.71 14.87
CA GLY A 139 10.32 -0.58 15.04
C GLY A 139 10.03 -1.51 13.86
N ILE A 140 11.05 -2.13 13.28
CA ILE A 140 10.92 -3.08 12.15
C ILE A 140 11.39 -4.45 12.61
N PHE A 141 10.48 -5.43 12.61
CA PHE A 141 10.72 -6.81 13.02
C PHE A 141 10.78 -7.66 11.77
N ASP A 142 12.00 -8.01 11.33
CA ASP A 142 12.21 -8.57 9.99
C ASP A 142 13.59 -9.27 9.85
N THR A 143 14.11 -9.41 8.63
CA THR A 143 15.41 -10.02 8.27
C THR A 143 16.61 -9.10 8.47
N GLY A 144 16.41 -7.91 9.05
CA GLY A 144 17.45 -6.92 9.34
C GLY A 144 17.36 -5.68 8.46
N VAL A 145 18.47 -4.96 8.32
CA VAL A 145 18.57 -3.77 7.45
C VAL A 145 19.89 -3.69 6.71
N TRP A 146 19.89 -3.14 5.49
CA TRP A 146 21.08 -2.71 4.78
C TRP A 146 21.36 -1.22 5.05
N PRO A 147 22.18 -0.87 6.06
CA PRO A 147 22.27 0.50 6.57
C PRO A 147 22.82 1.50 5.55
N GLU A 148 23.63 1.08 4.59
CA GLU A 148 24.22 1.95 3.57
C GLU A 148 23.23 2.40 2.49
N SER A 149 22.00 1.86 2.48
CA SER A 149 20.96 2.29 1.56
C SER A 149 20.67 3.79 1.71
N GLU A 150 20.50 4.49 0.60
CA GLU A 150 20.12 5.91 0.57
C GLU A 150 18.81 6.19 1.32
N SER A 151 17.96 5.16 1.49
CA SER A 151 16.71 5.21 2.26
C SER A 151 16.94 5.33 3.78
N PHE A 152 18.13 5.01 4.29
CA PHE A 152 18.45 5.08 5.72
C PHE A 152 19.54 6.09 6.05
N GLN A 153 19.90 6.93 5.09
CA GLN A 153 20.76 8.07 5.34
C GLN A 153 20.01 9.16 6.10
N GLU A 154 20.71 9.76 7.05
CA GLU A 154 20.25 10.99 7.69
C GLU A 154 20.16 12.13 6.67
N LYS A 155 19.04 12.86 6.68
CA LYS A 155 18.81 14.00 5.79
C LYS A 155 19.06 15.31 6.55
N PRO A 156 19.54 16.37 5.85
CA PRO A 156 19.65 17.69 6.43
C PRO A 156 18.31 18.14 7.05
N GLY A 157 18.36 18.67 8.27
CA GLY A 157 17.17 19.07 9.03
C GLY A 157 16.63 18.01 10.00
N MET A 158 17.14 16.77 9.99
CA MET A 158 16.79 15.80 11.01
C MET A 158 17.32 16.25 12.39
N ARG A 159 16.40 16.39 13.34
CA ARG A 159 16.69 16.75 14.73
C ARG A 159 17.59 15.70 15.39
N PRO A 160 18.24 16.02 16.53
CA PRO A 160 18.89 15.03 17.37
C PRO A 160 17.97 13.85 17.69
N ILE A 161 18.54 12.69 18.01
CA ILE A 161 17.77 11.52 18.43
C ILE A 161 16.97 11.89 19.70
N PRO A 162 15.67 11.56 19.79
CA PRO A 162 14.86 11.90 20.97
C PRO A 162 15.48 11.33 22.25
N SER A 163 15.53 12.14 23.32
CA SER A 163 16.11 11.71 24.60
C SER A 163 15.32 10.59 25.30
N SER A 164 14.08 10.35 24.86
CA SER A 164 13.26 9.22 25.30
C SER A 164 13.70 7.88 24.71
N TRP A 165 14.48 7.88 23.63
CA TRP A 165 14.99 6.68 22.99
C TRP A 165 16.07 6.01 23.85
N LYS A 166 15.90 4.72 24.12
CA LYS A 166 16.85 3.93 24.93
C LYS A 166 17.52 2.80 24.15
N GLY A 167 17.13 2.59 22.90
CA GLY A 167 17.70 1.54 22.07
C GLY A 167 19.13 1.80 21.64
N VAL A 168 19.79 0.73 21.24
CA VAL A 168 21.21 0.73 20.88
C VAL A 168 21.43 0.19 19.47
N CYS A 169 22.64 0.42 18.97
CA CYS A 169 23.12 -0.17 17.72
C CYS A 169 24.16 -1.24 18.09
N VAL A 170 23.78 -2.51 17.96
CA VAL A 170 24.60 -3.64 18.40
C VAL A 170 25.65 -3.95 17.32
N GLU A 171 26.91 -4.05 17.74
CA GLU A 171 28.00 -4.47 16.87
C GLU A 171 27.83 -5.94 16.44
N GLY A 172 28.21 -6.25 15.20
CA GLY A 172 28.23 -7.61 14.73
C GLY A 172 28.98 -7.74 13.41
N GLU A 173 28.88 -8.91 12.78
CA GLU A 173 29.53 -9.18 11.50
C GLU A 173 29.17 -8.14 10.43
N LYS A 174 30.21 -7.48 9.88
CA LYS A 174 30.10 -6.40 8.90
C LYS A 174 29.11 -5.30 9.31
N PHE A 175 28.94 -5.07 10.60
CA PHE A 175 28.01 -4.07 11.13
C PHE A 175 28.68 -3.30 12.26
N GLU A 176 29.33 -2.19 11.90
CA GLU A 176 30.01 -1.30 12.83
C GLU A 176 29.04 -0.20 13.28
N PRO A 177 28.66 -0.12 14.57
CA PRO A 177 27.60 0.78 15.05
C PRO A 177 27.78 2.24 14.64
N ALA A 178 29.01 2.76 14.73
CA ALA A 178 29.35 4.15 14.41
C ALA A 178 29.17 4.51 12.93
N LYS A 179 29.15 3.52 12.04
CA LYS A 179 28.94 3.70 10.60
C LYS A 179 27.52 3.33 10.18
N ALA A 180 26.94 2.33 10.83
CA ALA A 180 25.63 1.79 10.46
C ALA A 180 24.48 2.66 10.97
N CYS A 181 24.54 3.11 12.23
CA CYS A 181 23.49 3.93 12.82
C CYS A 181 23.78 5.43 12.70
N ASN A 182 22.73 6.21 12.55
CA ASN A 182 22.75 7.66 12.36
C ASN A 182 21.43 8.26 12.88
N ARG A 183 21.11 9.52 12.52
CA ARG A 183 19.84 10.12 12.96
C ARG A 183 18.59 9.51 12.32
N LYS A 184 18.72 8.74 11.23
CA LYS A 184 17.62 8.04 10.58
C LYS A 184 17.45 6.62 11.12
N LEU A 185 18.49 5.79 11.01
CA LEU A 185 18.56 4.46 11.62
C LEU A 185 19.18 4.61 13.01
N ILE A 186 18.34 4.70 14.04
CA ILE A 186 18.77 5.09 15.40
C ILE A 186 19.09 3.88 16.30
N GLY A 187 18.68 2.68 15.90
CA GLY A 187 18.95 1.46 16.63
C GLY A 187 18.84 0.23 15.74
N ALA A 188 19.62 -0.80 16.07
CA ALA A 188 19.68 -2.03 15.31
C ALA A 188 20.14 -3.18 16.23
N ARG A 189 19.29 -4.18 16.41
CA ARG A 189 19.53 -5.39 17.21
C ARG A 189 19.28 -6.63 16.35
N TYR A 190 19.80 -7.77 16.79
CA TYR A 190 19.54 -9.06 16.17
C TYR A 190 19.43 -10.16 17.22
N TYR A 191 18.61 -11.16 16.95
CA TYR A 191 18.26 -12.26 17.85
C TYR A 191 18.40 -13.56 17.07
N LEU A 192 19.32 -14.41 17.50
CA LEU A 192 19.73 -15.62 16.77
C LEU A 192 19.65 -16.89 17.63
N LYS A 193 19.45 -16.75 18.94
CA LYS A 193 19.59 -17.86 19.89
C LYS A 193 18.49 -18.90 19.71
N GLY A 194 17.24 -18.46 19.50
CA GLY A 194 16.13 -19.37 19.23
C GLY A 194 16.32 -20.10 17.91
N PHE A 195 16.71 -19.36 16.87
CA PHE A 195 17.00 -19.92 15.55
C PHE A 195 18.12 -20.97 15.58
N GLU A 196 19.26 -20.70 16.21
CA GLU A 196 20.37 -21.66 16.25
C GLU A 196 20.06 -22.91 17.08
N GLN A 197 19.16 -22.80 18.06
CA GLN A 197 18.70 -23.95 18.84
C GLN A 197 17.78 -24.87 18.03
N GLU A 198 16.93 -24.31 17.17
CA GLU A 198 15.96 -25.05 16.34
C GLU A 198 16.60 -25.63 15.08
N TYR A 199 17.38 -24.81 14.36
CA TYR A 199 17.90 -25.14 13.02
C TYR A 199 19.39 -25.45 13.00
N GLY A 200 20.08 -25.36 14.14
CA GLY A 200 21.53 -25.48 14.22
C GLY A 200 22.26 -24.18 13.86
N PRO A 201 23.60 -24.18 13.88
CA PRO A 201 24.39 -22.97 13.63
C PRO A 201 24.11 -22.39 12.24
N LEU A 202 24.10 -21.06 12.16
CA LEU A 202 23.87 -20.33 10.91
C LEU A 202 24.80 -20.82 9.79
N ASN A 203 24.23 -21.32 8.70
CA ASN A 203 25.02 -21.89 7.59
C ASN A 203 25.60 -20.79 6.69
N MET A 204 26.86 -20.45 6.93
CA MET A 204 27.60 -19.41 6.18
C MET A 204 28.10 -19.86 4.80
N SER A 205 27.90 -21.13 4.42
CA SER A 205 28.57 -21.77 3.28
C SER A 205 27.81 -21.60 1.95
N GLY A 206 26.50 -21.37 2.00
CA GLY A 206 25.61 -21.32 0.83
C GLY A 206 24.63 -20.14 0.81
N ASN A 207 24.43 -19.46 1.94
CA ASN A 207 23.62 -18.26 2.09
C ASN A 207 24.44 -17.29 2.97
N PRO A 208 25.05 -16.22 2.43
CA PRO A 208 25.95 -15.36 3.21
C PRO A 208 25.13 -14.43 4.12
N GLU A 209 24.43 -15.02 5.08
CA GLU A 209 23.87 -14.33 6.21
C GLU A 209 24.97 -13.69 7.07
N TYR A 210 24.58 -12.70 7.88
CA TYR A 210 25.49 -12.00 8.77
C TYR A 210 25.05 -12.16 10.20
N ARG A 211 25.95 -12.55 11.11
CA ARG A 211 25.71 -12.51 12.56
C ARG A 211 25.71 -11.07 13.08
N SER A 212 24.75 -10.29 12.62
CA SER A 212 24.49 -8.89 12.95
C SER A 212 23.07 -8.51 12.51
N ALA A 213 22.68 -7.26 12.73
CA ALA A 213 21.44 -6.71 12.19
C ALA A 213 21.48 -6.45 10.67
N ARG A 214 22.59 -6.79 9.98
CA ARG A 214 22.70 -6.62 8.53
C ARG A 214 21.77 -7.58 7.81
N ASP A 215 21.06 -7.04 6.83
CA ASP A 215 20.14 -7.79 5.98
C ASP A 215 20.87 -8.45 4.82
N PHE A 216 20.74 -9.77 4.72
CA PHE A 216 21.12 -10.53 3.54
C PHE A 216 19.91 -10.89 2.68
N LEU A 217 18.73 -11.15 3.25
CA LEU A 217 17.55 -11.55 2.48
C LEU A 217 16.83 -10.39 1.78
N GLY A 218 17.13 -9.15 2.15
CA GLY A 218 16.58 -7.94 1.54
C GLY A 218 15.14 -7.60 1.96
N HIS A 219 14.38 -8.56 2.48
CA HIS A 219 12.99 -8.36 2.90
C HIS A 219 12.87 -7.24 3.96
N GLY A 220 13.68 -7.26 5.01
CA GLY A 220 13.68 -6.23 6.05
C GLY A 220 14.10 -4.85 5.57
N THR A 221 15.07 -4.77 4.65
CA THR A 221 15.47 -3.53 3.97
C THR A 221 14.31 -2.96 3.14
N HIS A 222 13.58 -3.84 2.45
CA HIS A 222 12.44 -3.48 1.61
C HIS A 222 11.26 -2.96 2.44
N THR A 223 10.89 -3.68 3.51
CA THR A 223 9.78 -3.30 4.41
C THR A 223 10.11 -2.03 5.20
N ALA A 224 11.32 -1.91 5.75
CA ALA A 224 11.76 -0.72 6.49
C ALA A 224 11.75 0.55 5.62
N SER A 225 12.25 0.45 4.38
CA SER A 225 12.26 1.58 3.46
C SER A 225 10.86 1.92 2.93
N THR A 226 9.95 0.95 2.84
CA THR A 226 8.54 1.18 2.53
C THR A 226 7.82 1.93 3.66
N ALA A 227 8.06 1.57 4.93
CA ALA A 227 7.40 2.23 6.07
C ALA A 227 7.93 3.65 6.29
N ALA A 228 9.27 3.77 6.35
CA ALA A 228 9.92 4.98 6.81
C ALA A 228 11.20 5.29 6.02
N GLY A 229 11.35 4.89 4.77
CA GLY A 229 12.51 5.28 3.95
C GLY A 229 12.62 6.81 3.77
N SER A 230 13.85 7.32 3.87
CA SER A 230 14.19 8.67 3.43
C SER A 230 13.88 8.86 1.94
N ILE A 231 13.72 10.11 1.52
CA ILE A 231 13.46 10.46 0.12
C ILE A 231 14.72 10.24 -0.72
N VAL A 232 14.63 9.42 -1.77
CA VAL A 232 15.72 9.10 -2.71
C VAL A 232 15.25 9.29 -4.15
N LYS A 233 15.96 10.08 -4.93
CA LYS A 233 15.58 10.36 -6.34
C LYS A 233 16.15 9.29 -7.28
N ASN A 234 15.52 9.14 -8.45
CA ASN A 234 15.97 8.24 -9.53
C ASN A 234 16.07 6.75 -9.14
N ALA A 235 15.24 6.30 -8.20
CA ALA A 235 15.09 4.89 -7.87
C ALA A 235 14.42 4.13 -9.02
N SER A 236 14.97 2.99 -9.42
CA SER A 236 14.40 2.12 -10.47
C SER A 236 15.00 0.71 -10.40
N PHE A 237 14.27 -0.27 -10.92
CA PHE A 237 14.80 -1.61 -11.21
C PHE A 237 15.21 -1.67 -12.68
N PHE A 238 16.50 -1.48 -12.98
CA PHE A 238 17.01 -1.36 -14.36
C PHE A 238 16.23 -0.36 -15.24
N GLY A 239 15.83 0.79 -14.69
CA GLY A 239 15.02 1.80 -15.39
C GLY A 239 13.52 1.56 -15.35
N ILE A 240 13.06 0.37 -14.95
CA ILE A 240 11.64 0.04 -14.77
C ILE A 240 11.15 0.67 -13.46
N GLY A 241 9.96 1.28 -13.51
CA GLY A 241 9.35 1.96 -12.38
C GLY A 241 10.12 3.17 -11.89
N GLN A 242 10.89 3.82 -12.76
CA GLN A 242 11.75 4.94 -12.37
C GLN A 242 10.98 6.10 -11.74
N GLY A 243 11.46 6.60 -10.61
CA GLY A 243 10.90 7.76 -9.94
C GLY A 243 11.70 8.15 -8.70
N THR A 244 11.05 8.77 -7.71
CA THR A 244 11.62 8.95 -6.37
C THR A 244 11.17 7.78 -5.50
N ALA A 245 11.94 7.31 -4.53
CA ALA A 245 11.54 6.33 -3.52
C ALA A 245 11.52 7.00 -2.13
N ARG A 246 10.69 6.53 -1.20
CA ARG A 246 10.52 7.01 0.18
C ARG A 246 9.60 6.07 0.97
N GLY A 247 9.50 6.28 2.27
CA GLY A 247 8.48 5.65 3.09
C GLY A 247 7.21 6.48 3.22
N GLY A 248 6.23 5.94 3.95
CA GLY A 248 5.02 6.67 4.35
C GLY A 248 5.32 7.80 5.33
N ALA A 249 6.28 7.57 6.23
CA ALA A 249 6.78 8.57 7.17
C ALA A 249 8.30 8.81 6.96
N PRO A 250 8.70 9.59 5.93
CA PRO A 250 10.12 9.78 5.60
C PRO A 250 10.95 10.43 6.71
N TRP A 251 10.33 11.14 7.66
CA TRP A 251 11.03 11.80 8.77
C TRP A 251 10.95 11.03 10.10
N ALA A 252 10.27 9.88 10.13
CA ALA A 252 10.30 8.97 11.26
C ALA A 252 11.69 8.36 11.44
N ARG A 253 12.03 8.00 12.68
CA ARG A 253 13.24 7.23 13.00
C ARG A 253 12.97 5.75 12.78
N VAL A 254 14.00 5.00 12.41
CA VAL A 254 13.92 3.56 12.20
C VAL A 254 14.74 2.86 13.28
N ALA A 255 14.16 1.86 13.92
CA ALA A 255 14.85 0.91 14.78
C ALA A 255 14.59 -0.51 14.28
N VAL A 256 15.64 -1.29 14.06
CA VAL A 256 15.54 -2.61 13.42
C VAL A 256 15.82 -3.71 14.42
N TYR A 257 14.98 -4.73 14.42
CA TYR A 257 15.07 -5.91 15.27
C TYR A 257 15.08 -7.13 14.34
N LYS A 258 16.29 -7.62 14.01
CA LYS A 258 16.45 -8.80 13.14
C LYS A 258 16.09 -10.07 13.91
N ILE A 259 14.99 -10.70 13.56
CA ILE A 259 14.47 -11.92 14.19
C ILE A 259 14.26 -13.06 13.18
N CYS A 260 14.35 -12.74 11.89
CA CYS A 260 14.18 -13.69 10.80
C CYS A 260 15.52 -13.95 10.11
N TRP A 261 15.79 -15.21 9.79
CA TRP A 261 17.06 -15.68 9.22
C TRP A 261 16.78 -16.62 8.05
N GLY A 262 17.65 -16.58 7.03
CA GLY A 262 17.49 -17.37 5.82
C GLY A 262 17.71 -18.86 5.98
N ILE A 263 16.67 -19.65 5.70
CA ILE A 263 16.74 -21.09 5.45
C ILE A 263 16.38 -21.34 3.98
N ASN A 264 17.34 -21.82 3.19
CA ASN A 264 17.13 -22.09 1.75
C ASN A 264 16.54 -20.89 0.97
N GLY A 265 16.96 -19.66 1.31
CA GLY A 265 16.47 -18.43 0.69
C GLY A 265 15.14 -17.90 1.25
N VAL A 266 14.50 -18.59 2.19
CA VAL A 266 13.25 -18.15 2.84
C VAL A 266 13.56 -17.63 4.25
N GLY A 267 13.00 -16.47 4.61
CA GLY A 267 13.12 -15.92 5.96
C GLY A 267 12.28 -16.70 6.97
N SER A 268 12.94 -17.25 7.99
CA SER A 268 12.30 -17.98 9.09
C SER A 268 12.56 -17.27 10.42
N CYS A 269 11.51 -17.04 11.21
CA CYS A 269 11.57 -16.31 12.47
C CYS A 269 11.14 -17.24 13.61
N THR A 270 11.92 -17.34 14.68
CA THR A 270 11.54 -18.18 15.83
C THR A 270 10.76 -17.39 16.87
N GLU A 271 9.80 -18.03 17.54
CA GLU A 271 8.98 -17.39 18.58
C GLU A 271 9.81 -16.85 19.75
N ALA A 272 10.89 -17.55 20.12
CA ALA A 272 11.79 -17.12 21.19
C ALA A 272 12.51 -15.80 20.82
N ASP A 273 12.99 -15.69 19.57
CA ASP A 273 13.65 -14.49 19.08
C ASP A 273 12.63 -13.33 18.86
N ILE A 274 11.41 -13.64 18.41
CA ILE A 274 10.30 -12.67 18.30
C ILE A 274 10.00 -12.03 19.66
N LEU A 275 9.82 -12.84 20.72
CA LEU A 275 9.45 -12.33 22.03
C LEU A 275 10.58 -11.51 22.68
N ALA A 276 11.83 -11.92 22.49
CA ALA A 276 13.00 -11.17 22.94
C ALA A 276 13.09 -9.80 22.25
N ALA A 277 12.77 -9.72 20.94
CA ALA A 277 12.71 -8.46 20.23
C ALA A 277 11.58 -7.56 20.72
N PHE A 278 10.41 -8.11 21.05
CA PHE A 278 9.33 -7.33 21.66
C PHE A 278 9.78 -6.73 22.99
N ASP A 279 10.36 -7.51 23.90
CA ASP A 279 10.84 -7.02 25.19
C ASP A 279 11.77 -5.80 25.05
N ASP A 280 12.80 -5.93 24.21
CA ASP A 280 13.73 -4.83 23.91
C ASP A 280 13.03 -3.64 23.23
N ALA A 281 12.17 -3.87 22.23
CA ALA A 281 11.51 -2.78 21.51
C ALA A 281 10.59 -1.95 22.40
N LEU A 282 9.85 -2.62 23.29
CA LEU A 282 8.99 -1.97 24.28
C LEU A 282 9.83 -1.14 25.27
N HIS A 283 10.94 -1.69 25.76
CA HIS A 283 11.87 -0.97 26.64
C HIS A 283 12.55 0.22 25.93
N ASP A 284 12.96 0.04 24.68
CA ASP A 284 13.70 1.02 23.88
C ASP A 284 12.86 2.27 23.56
N GLY A 285 11.51 2.14 23.59
CA GLY A 285 10.57 3.24 23.40
C GLY A 285 10.14 3.44 21.95
N VAL A 286 9.91 2.35 21.21
CA VAL A 286 9.30 2.42 19.87
C VAL A 286 7.86 2.92 19.97
N HIS A 287 7.34 3.54 18.92
CA HIS A 287 5.98 4.09 18.89
C HIS A 287 5.01 3.27 18.02
N VAL A 288 5.54 2.71 16.94
CA VAL A 288 4.81 1.84 16.00
C VAL A 288 5.73 0.69 15.61
N ILE A 289 5.22 -0.55 15.60
CA ILE A 289 5.95 -1.75 15.18
C ILE A 289 5.36 -2.27 13.87
N SER A 290 6.23 -2.49 12.88
CA SER A 290 5.92 -3.21 11.64
C SER A 290 6.46 -4.63 11.74
N ALA A 291 5.59 -5.61 11.55
CA ALA A 291 5.94 -7.03 11.61
C ALA A 291 5.32 -7.77 10.43
N SER A 292 6.15 -8.10 9.44
CA SER A 292 5.73 -8.75 8.19
C SER A 292 6.03 -10.25 8.20
N PHE A 293 5.53 -10.94 9.24
CA PHE A 293 5.61 -12.39 9.41
C PHE A 293 4.28 -12.90 9.99
N GLY A 294 4.07 -14.21 9.95
CA GLY A 294 2.87 -14.84 10.53
C GLY A 294 2.94 -16.36 10.44
N ALA A 295 1.91 -17.02 10.96
CA ALA A 295 1.77 -18.47 10.92
C ALA A 295 0.45 -18.84 10.23
N THR A 296 0.52 -19.81 9.32
CA THR A 296 -0.66 -20.35 8.63
C THR A 296 -1.55 -21.13 9.62
N PRO A 297 -2.89 -21.07 9.48
CA PRO A 297 -3.80 -21.85 10.34
C PRO A 297 -3.53 -23.37 10.34
N PRO A 298 -3.90 -24.11 11.42
CA PRO A 298 -4.69 -23.66 12.56
C PRO A 298 -3.90 -22.72 13.50
N LEU A 299 -4.55 -21.64 13.92
CA LEU A 299 -3.91 -20.63 14.78
C LEU A 299 -3.92 -21.09 16.24
N SER A 300 -2.80 -20.86 16.94
CA SER A 300 -2.70 -21.08 18.37
C SER A 300 -3.58 -20.10 19.15
N PRO A 301 -4.01 -20.45 20.39
CA PRO A 301 -4.59 -19.47 21.31
C PRO A 301 -3.66 -18.26 21.51
N PHE A 302 -4.23 -17.06 21.68
CA PHE A 302 -3.45 -15.80 21.73
C PHE A 302 -2.27 -15.79 22.72
N PHE A 303 -2.39 -16.39 23.91
CA PHE A 303 -1.28 -16.45 24.88
C PHE A 303 -0.43 -17.72 24.78
N ALA A 304 -0.48 -18.38 23.62
CA ALA A 304 0.44 -19.42 23.16
C ALA A 304 1.09 -19.02 21.81
N SER A 305 1.10 -17.72 21.49
CA SER A 305 1.67 -17.12 20.30
C SER A 305 2.54 -15.94 20.72
N SER A 306 3.83 -15.98 20.39
CA SER A 306 4.79 -14.93 20.75
C SER A 306 4.41 -13.55 20.21
N ALA A 307 3.86 -13.50 18.99
CA ALA A 307 3.42 -12.28 18.33
C ALA A 307 2.21 -11.64 19.03
N ASP A 308 1.26 -12.48 19.46
CA ASP A 308 0.05 -12.03 20.14
C ASP A 308 0.36 -11.55 21.56
N ILE A 309 1.25 -12.24 22.29
CA ILE A 309 1.74 -11.84 23.61
C ILE A 309 2.48 -10.50 23.52
N GLY A 310 3.49 -10.41 22.65
CA GLY A 310 4.31 -9.20 22.50
C GLY A 310 3.48 -7.99 22.08
N SER A 311 2.54 -8.18 21.13
CA SER A 311 1.65 -7.11 20.69
C SER A 311 0.59 -6.72 21.72
N PHE A 312 0.19 -7.61 22.63
CA PHE A 312 -0.71 -7.28 23.74
C PHE A 312 -0.03 -6.28 24.69
N HIS A 313 1.22 -6.56 25.08
CA HIS A 313 1.99 -5.67 25.94
C HIS A 313 2.35 -4.36 25.22
N ALA A 314 2.64 -4.41 23.92
CA ALA A 314 2.78 -3.20 23.09
C ALA A 314 1.54 -2.31 23.18
N MET A 315 0.35 -2.90 23.04
CA MET A 315 -0.90 -2.17 23.12
C MET A 315 -1.09 -1.50 24.49
N GLN A 316 -0.79 -2.19 25.59
CA GLN A 316 -0.88 -1.60 26.94
C GLN A 316 0.07 -0.42 27.14
N LEU A 317 1.23 -0.44 26.49
CA LEU A 317 2.21 0.65 26.50
C LEU A 317 1.91 1.75 25.46
N GLY A 318 0.79 1.66 24.75
CA GLY A 318 0.36 2.67 23.79
C GLY A 318 1.08 2.59 22.43
N ILE A 319 1.68 1.43 22.13
CA ILE A 319 2.44 1.16 20.89
C ILE A 319 1.53 0.44 19.91
N THR A 320 1.44 0.97 18.69
CA THR A 320 0.62 0.35 17.62
C THR A 320 1.43 -0.73 16.91
N VAL A 321 0.89 -1.95 16.81
CA VAL A 321 1.52 -3.06 16.08
C VAL A 321 0.73 -3.37 14.82
N VAL A 322 1.43 -3.46 13.70
CA VAL A 322 0.88 -3.75 12.37
C VAL A 322 1.48 -5.05 11.86
N PHE A 323 0.61 -5.98 11.48
CA PHE A 323 0.94 -7.28 10.92
C PHE A 323 0.38 -7.46 9.52
N SER A 324 1.08 -8.24 8.70
CA SER A 324 0.59 -8.76 7.43
C SER A 324 -0.49 -9.84 7.65
N ALA A 325 -1.49 -9.91 6.77
CA ALA A 325 -2.57 -10.90 6.86
C ALA A 325 -2.18 -12.32 6.42
N GLY A 326 -1.07 -12.49 5.68
CA GLY A 326 -0.65 -13.76 5.10
C GLY A 326 -0.88 -13.81 3.58
N ASN A 327 -0.20 -14.74 2.92
CA ASN A 327 -0.21 -14.89 1.45
C ASN A 327 -0.79 -16.26 1.01
N ASP A 328 -1.65 -16.86 1.83
CA ASP A 328 -2.20 -18.21 1.62
C ASP A 328 -3.59 -18.21 0.96
N GLY A 329 -4.11 -17.05 0.55
CA GLY A 329 -5.42 -16.95 -0.11
C GLY A 329 -5.46 -17.56 -1.52
N PRO A 330 -6.64 -17.59 -2.18
CA PRO A 330 -7.86 -16.83 -1.87
C PRO A 330 -8.88 -17.56 -0.98
N GLU A 331 -8.59 -18.77 -0.51
CA GLU A 331 -9.55 -19.55 0.26
C GLU A 331 -9.91 -18.85 1.59
N PRO A 332 -11.20 -18.91 2.02
CA PRO A 332 -11.64 -18.34 3.30
C PRO A 332 -10.91 -18.96 4.50
N SER A 333 -10.87 -18.21 5.59
CA SER A 333 -10.35 -18.65 6.89
C SER A 333 -8.83 -18.91 6.96
N LEU A 334 -8.07 -18.35 6.01
CA LEU A 334 -6.62 -18.44 5.95
C LEU A 334 -5.90 -17.20 6.49
N VAL A 335 -6.64 -16.21 7.00
CA VAL A 335 -6.09 -15.01 7.62
C VAL A 335 -5.26 -15.33 8.86
N GLN A 336 -4.09 -14.70 8.94
CA GLN A 336 -3.12 -14.81 10.02
C GLN A 336 -3.17 -13.53 10.89
N ASN A 337 -2.40 -13.50 12.00
CA ASN A 337 -2.23 -12.32 12.86
C ASN A 337 -3.54 -11.63 13.26
N VAL A 338 -4.42 -12.40 13.91
CA VAL A 338 -5.83 -12.05 14.11
C VAL A 338 -6.14 -11.39 15.47
N ALA A 339 -5.12 -11.05 16.26
CA ALA A 339 -5.31 -10.41 17.56
C ALA A 339 -6.12 -9.11 17.46
N PRO A 340 -7.11 -8.89 18.35
CA PRO A 340 -7.89 -7.64 18.35
C PRO A 340 -7.10 -6.43 18.83
N TRP A 341 -5.89 -6.55 19.37
CA TRP A 341 -5.06 -5.43 19.81
C TRP A 341 -4.03 -4.96 18.76
N SER A 342 -3.95 -5.65 17.62
CA SER A 342 -3.09 -5.28 16.48
C SER A 342 -3.91 -4.95 15.22
N LEU A 343 -3.23 -4.39 14.22
CA LEU A 343 -3.73 -4.18 12.86
C LEU A 343 -3.29 -5.33 11.95
N CYS A 344 -4.22 -5.93 11.20
CA CYS A 344 -3.97 -7.00 10.24
C CYS A 344 -4.27 -6.50 8.82
N VAL A 345 -3.30 -6.61 7.91
CA VAL A 345 -3.30 -5.90 6.63
C VAL A 345 -3.31 -6.83 5.42
N ALA A 346 -4.35 -6.73 4.60
CA ALA A 346 -4.45 -7.39 3.29
C ALA A 346 -3.68 -6.62 2.20
N ALA A 347 -3.41 -7.31 1.09
CA ALA A 347 -2.66 -6.76 -0.04
C ALA A 347 -3.56 -6.46 -1.24
N SER A 348 -3.25 -5.36 -1.94
CA SER A 348 -3.93 -4.97 -3.17
C SER A 348 -2.98 -4.39 -4.20
N THR A 349 -3.47 -4.34 -5.44
CA THR A 349 -2.79 -3.70 -6.57
C THR A 349 -2.79 -2.18 -6.44
N ILE A 350 -1.86 -1.56 -7.14
CA ILE A 350 -1.89 -0.13 -7.48
C ILE A 350 -2.19 0.02 -8.97
N ASP A 351 -2.38 1.25 -9.42
CA ASP A 351 -2.66 1.56 -10.83
C ASP A 351 -1.43 1.50 -11.76
N ARG A 352 -0.32 0.91 -11.28
CA ARG A 352 0.89 0.66 -12.08
C ARG A 352 0.85 -0.74 -12.67
N SER A 353 1.35 -0.86 -13.90
CA SER A 353 1.53 -2.15 -14.57
C SER A 353 2.80 -2.18 -15.42
N PHE A 354 3.18 -3.40 -15.82
CA PHE A 354 4.37 -3.64 -16.64
C PHE A 354 4.01 -4.39 -17.93
N PRO A 355 3.31 -3.73 -18.87
CA PRO A 355 3.00 -4.35 -20.14
C PRO A 355 4.27 -4.66 -20.94
N THR A 356 4.29 -5.86 -21.49
CA THR A 356 5.43 -6.43 -22.22
C THR A 356 4.92 -6.99 -23.53
N GLU A 357 5.53 -6.56 -24.62
CA GLU A 357 5.11 -6.88 -25.98
C GLU A 357 5.74 -8.21 -26.43
N ILE A 358 4.89 -9.12 -26.94
CA ILE A 358 5.26 -10.38 -27.59
C ILE A 358 5.01 -10.23 -29.07
N VAL A 359 6.04 -10.41 -29.89
CA VAL A 359 5.92 -10.38 -31.35
C VAL A 359 6.27 -11.76 -31.90
N LEU A 360 5.31 -12.41 -32.56
CA LEU A 360 5.47 -13.69 -33.26
C LEU A 360 5.68 -13.44 -34.77
N ASP A 361 6.78 -13.98 -35.31
CA ASP A 361 7.21 -13.87 -36.71
C ASP A 361 7.12 -12.46 -37.34
N ARG A 362 7.22 -11.41 -36.52
CA ARG A 362 7.08 -9.98 -36.90
C ARG A 362 5.70 -9.58 -37.45
N ASN A 363 4.70 -10.44 -37.37
CA ASN A 363 3.39 -10.20 -37.97
C ASN A 363 2.27 -10.15 -36.94
N PHE A 364 2.48 -10.75 -35.77
CA PHE A 364 1.43 -10.93 -34.78
C PHE A 364 1.90 -10.51 -33.39
N THR A 365 1.16 -9.59 -32.76
CA THR A 365 1.54 -8.97 -31.50
C THR A 365 0.53 -9.26 -30.40
N ILE A 366 1.02 -9.66 -29.22
CA ILE A 366 0.25 -9.85 -28.00
C ILE A 366 0.90 -9.04 -26.86
N MET A 367 0.10 -8.53 -25.94
CA MET A 367 0.58 -7.86 -24.73
C MET A 367 0.42 -8.75 -23.50
N GLY A 368 1.54 -9.11 -22.88
CA GLY A 368 1.57 -9.76 -21.56
C GLY A 368 1.97 -8.78 -20.44
N GLN A 369 2.32 -9.33 -19.29
CA GLN A 369 2.86 -8.62 -18.13
C GLN A 369 4.16 -9.30 -17.66
N SER A 370 5.23 -8.53 -17.46
CA SER A 370 6.52 -9.03 -16.92
C SER A 370 7.44 -7.88 -16.49
N ILE A 371 8.54 -8.17 -15.78
CA ILE A 371 9.61 -7.22 -15.44
C ILE A 371 10.90 -7.60 -16.18
N ILE A 372 10.94 -7.33 -17.49
CA ILE A 372 12.07 -7.65 -18.38
C ILE A 372 12.78 -6.36 -18.80
N SER A 373 14.09 -6.28 -18.56
CA SER A 373 14.90 -5.10 -18.91
C SER A 373 15.56 -5.17 -20.29
N LYS A 374 15.64 -6.36 -20.89
CA LYS A 374 16.33 -6.60 -22.17
C LYS A 374 15.47 -7.41 -23.12
N GLU A 375 15.58 -7.13 -24.41
CA GLU A 375 14.88 -7.90 -25.43
C GLU A 375 15.34 -9.37 -25.44
N ILE A 376 14.38 -10.28 -25.60
CA ILE A 376 14.63 -11.71 -25.74
C ILE A 376 14.15 -12.16 -27.12
N LYS A 377 14.98 -12.92 -27.82
CA LYS A 377 14.65 -13.49 -29.13
C LYS A 377 14.92 -14.97 -29.14
N GLY A 378 13.88 -15.77 -29.40
CA GLY A 378 13.95 -17.23 -29.37
C GLY A 378 12.97 -17.88 -30.33
N ARG A 379 12.81 -19.19 -30.17
CA ARG A 379 11.80 -19.97 -30.89
C ARG A 379 10.69 -20.36 -29.91
N LEU A 380 9.44 -20.10 -30.26
CA LEU A 380 8.31 -20.53 -29.45
C LEU A 380 8.18 -22.06 -29.48
N ALA A 381 7.89 -22.68 -28.35
CA ALA A 381 7.65 -24.12 -28.26
C ALA A 381 6.53 -24.45 -27.27
N ASN A 382 5.80 -25.54 -27.54
CA ASN A 382 4.74 -26.02 -26.67
C ASN A 382 5.34 -26.88 -25.55
N ALA A 383 4.90 -26.66 -24.31
CA ALA A 383 5.32 -27.42 -23.14
C ALA A 383 5.22 -28.95 -23.32
N ILE A 384 4.22 -29.45 -24.05
CA ILE A 384 4.02 -30.91 -24.26
C ILE A 384 5.24 -31.60 -24.91
N THR A 385 6.10 -30.84 -25.57
CA THR A 385 7.35 -31.36 -26.16
C THR A 385 8.37 -31.75 -25.09
N TYR A 386 8.34 -31.10 -23.93
CA TYR A 386 9.35 -31.19 -22.87
C TYR A 386 8.81 -31.77 -21.57
N PHE A 387 7.50 -31.69 -21.36
CA PHE A 387 6.84 -32.10 -20.14
C PHE A 387 5.64 -33.01 -20.44
N VAL A 388 5.44 -34.03 -19.60
CA VAL A 388 4.26 -34.91 -19.64
C VAL A 388 3.00 -34.04 -19.58
N ASP A 389 2.09 -34.26 -20.54
CA ASP A 389 0.83 -33.52 -20.72
C ASP A 389 0.97 -31.99 -20.79
N GLY A 390 2.18 -31.48 -21.04
CA GLY A 390 2.48 -30.04 -21.04
C GLY A 390 2.48 -29.38 -19.66
N VAL A 391 2.46 -30.15 -18.57
CA VAL A 391 2.50 -29.64 -17.21
C VAL A 391 3.94 -29.32 -16.83
N CYS A 392 4.30 -28.04 -16.80
CA CYS A 392 5.66 -27.57 -16.56
C CYS A 392 6.07 -27.74 -15.09
N SER A 393 6.43 -28.95 -14.68
CA SER A 393 6.98 -29.25 -13.35
C SER A 393 8.19 -30.18 -13.48
N LEU A 394 9.07 -30.18 -12.47
CA LEU A 394 10.25 -31.05 -12.48
C LEU A 394 9.88 -32.54 -12.54
N GLY A 395 8.81 -32.95 -11.85
CA GLY A 395 8.31 -34.33 -11.87
C GLY A 395 7.80 -34.77 -13.24
N ASN A 396 7.34 -33.83 -14.07
CA ASN A 396 6.82 -34.10 -15.41
C ASN A 396 7.86 -33.88 -16.51
N TRP A 397 9.11 -33.58 -16.20
CA TRP A 397 10.12 -33.31 -17.22
C TRP A 397 10.56 -34.58 -17.96
N ASN A 398 10.39 -34.60 -19.29
CA ASN A 398 10.75 -35.73 -20.17
C ASN A 398 12.26 -35.85 -20.44
N LYS A 399 13.11 -35.19 -19.64
CA LYS A 399 14.58 -35.13 -19.79
C LYS A 399 15.06 -34.55 -21.14
N LYS A 400 14.18 -33.87 -21.87
CA LYS A 400 14.48 -33.21 -23.16
C LYS A 400 14.87 -31.76 -22.94
N LEU A 401 15.89 -31.29 -23.66
CA LEU A 401 16.38 -29.92 -23.56
C LEU A 401 15.58 -28.96 -24.46
N ALA A 402 15.16 -27.83 -23.89
CA ALA A 402 14.46 -26.69 -24.49
C ALA A 402 15.42 -25.54 -24.87
N THR A 403 16.67 -25.85 -25.19
CA THR A 403 17.69 -24.84 -25.52
C THR A 403 17.26 -23.89 -26.64
N GLY A 404 17.32 -22.58 -26.38
CA GLY A 404 16.90 -21.53 -27.32
C GLY A 404 15.39 -21.40 -27.50
N ARG A 405 14.58 -22.06 -26.65
CA ARG A 405 13.13 -22.07 -26.74
C ARG A 405 12.49 -21.20 -25.66
N VAL A 406 11.48 -20.44 -26.05
CA VAL A 406 10.53 -19.85 -25.11
C VAL A 406 9.36 -20.81 -25.02
N VAL A 407 9.11 -21.35 -23.83
CA VAL A 407 8.14 -22.43 -23.62
C VAL A 407 6.81 -21.81 -23.19
N LEU A 408 5.72 -22.13 -23.90
CA LEU A 408 4.36 -21.80 -23.49
C LEU A 408 3.85 -22.90 -22.54
N CYS A 409 3.58 -22.54 -21.29
CA CYS A 409 3.00 -23.39 -20.26
C CYS A 409 1.63 -22.85 -19.85
N PHE A 410 0.66 -23.72 -19.65
CA PHE A 410 -0.65 -23.34 -19.11
C PHE A 410 -0.73 -23.66 -17.62
N TYR A 411 -1.44 -22.81 -16.89
CA TYR A 411 -1.81 -23.04 -15.51
C TYR A 411 -2.62 -24.33 -15.39
N THR A 412 -2.30 -25.10 -14.36
CA THR A 412 -3.11 -26.23 -13.86
C THR A 412 -3.23 -26.09 -12.34
N PRO A 413 -4.31 -26.61 -11.71
CA PRO A 413 -4.39 -26.63 -10.25
C PRO A 413 -3.12 -27.21 -9.61
N GLY A 414 -2.56 -26.50 -8.63
CA GLY A 414 -1.30 -26.87 -7.96
C GLY A 414 -0.01 -26.48 -8.70
N LEU A 415 -0.09 -25.96 -9.92
CA LEU A 415 1.07 -25.41 -10.65
C LEU A 415 1.07 -23.89 -10.56
N VAL A 416 2.06 -23.33 -9.86
CA VAL A 416 2.36 -21.90 -9.84
C VAL A 416 3.51 -21.57 -10.80
N TYR A 417 3.66 -20.30 -11.17
CA TYR A 417 4.61 -19.90 -12.22
C TYR A 417 6.06 -20.16 -11.80
N GLU A 418 6.40 -20.06 -10.50
CA GLU A 418 7.72 -20.32 -9.94
C GLU A 418 8.14 -21.78 -10.20
N ILE A 419 7.23 -22.72 -9.97
CA ILE A 419 7.45 -24.15 -10.27
C ILE A 419 7.68 -24.35 -11.77
N ALA A 420 6.87 -23.69 -12.61
CA ALA A 420 7.00 -23.76 -14.06
C ALA A 420 8.33 -23.17 -14.56
N GLN A 421 8.75 -22.05 -13.98
CA GLN A 421 9.98 -21.37 -14.31
C GLN A 421 11.19 -22.24 -13.99
N VAL A 422 11.25 -22.83 -12.78
CA VAL A 422 12.32 -23.75 -12.37
C VAL A 422 12.38 -24.97 -13.28
N ALA A 423 11.22 -25.53 -13.66
CA ALA A 423 11.15 -26.69 -14.56
C ALA A 423 11.67 -26.35 -15.97
N VAL A 424 11.24 -25.24 -16.56
CA VAL A 424 11.69 -24.78 -17.89
C VAL A 424 13.17 -24.41 -17.88
N LYS A 425 13.65 -23.77 -16.82
CA LYS A 425 15.08 -23.49 -16.61
C LYS A 425 15.90 -24.78 -16.55
N THR A 426 15.43 -25.77 -15.80
CA THR A 426 16.10 -27.09 -15.69
C THR A 426 16.19 -27.76 -17.05
N ALA A 427 15.15 -27.63 -17.87
CA ALA A 427 15.15 -28.03 -19.27
C ALA A 427 16.03 -27.14 -20.18
N LYS A 428 16.76 -26.14 -19.66
CA LYS A 428 17.57 -25.17 -20.43
C LYS A 428 16.76 -24.28 -21.38
N GLY A 429 15.51 -23.98 -21.04
CA GLY A 429 14.67 -23.01 -21.74
C GLY A 429 15.24 -21.59 -21.71
N LEU A 430 14.96 -20.81 -22.76
CA LEU A 430 15.35 -19.41 -22.89
C LEU A 430 14.39 -18.46 -22.14
N GLY A 431 13.12 -18.86 -21.99
CA GLY A 431 12.09 -18.07 -21.32
C GLY A 431 10.79 -18.86 -21.18
N LEU A 432 9.87 -18.31 -20.38
CA LEU A 432 8.57 -18.89 -20.07
C LEU A 432 7.47 -17.91 -20.47
N ILE A 433 6.46 -18.39 -21.19
CA ILE A 433 5.15 -17.72 -21.28
C ILE A 433 4.20 -18.56 -20.44
N PHE A 434 3.73 -18.00 -19.33
CA PHE A 434 2.81 -18.66 -18.41
C PHE A 434 1.40 -18.12 -18.63
N ALA A 435 0.52 -18.99 -19.14
CA ALA A 435 -0.87 -18.67 -19.43
C ALA A 435 -1.76 -19.07 -18.25
N GLU A 436 -2.32 -18.09 -17.56
CA GLU A 436 -3.02 -18.27 -16.29
C GLU A 436 -4.42 -17.59 -16.29
N PRO A 437 -5.33 -17.95 -15.35
CA PRO A 437 -6.64 -17.31 -15.30
C PRO A 437 -6.49 -15.80 -15.17
N PHE A 438 -7.19 -15.00 -15.97
CA PHE A 438 -7.02 -13.54 -16.08
C PHE A 438 -7.10 -12.73 -14.77
N THR A 439 -7.55 -13.36 -13.67
CA THR A 439 -7.60 -12.80 -12.30
C THR A 439 -6.31 -13.00 -11.49
N LYS A 440 -5.33 -13.73 -12.03
CA LYS A 440 -4.06 -14.09 -11.38
C LYS A 440 -2.78 -13.44 -11.92
N PRO A 441 -2.65 -12.95 -13.18
CA PRO A 441 -1.40 -12.43 -13.70
C PRO A 441 -0.84 -11.29 -12.85
N ILE A 442 0.35 -11.50 -12.30
CA ILE A 442 1.15 -10.49 -11.61
C ILE A 442 2.53 -10.52 -12.25
N ALA A 443 3.01 -9.36 -12.70
CA ALA A 443 4.38 -9.24 -13.16
C ALA A 443 5.29 -9.12 -11.94
N ASP A 444 6.00 -10.17 -11.56
CA ASP A 444 7.00 -10.12 -10.50
C ASP A 444 8.43 -10.14 -11.07
N VAL A 445 9.42 -10.04 -10.18
CA VAL A 445 10.82 -10.14 -10.60
C VAL A 445 11.13 -11.60 -10.83
N ASP A 446 11.33 -11.94 -12.10
CA ASP A 446 11.56 -13.32 -12.52
C ASP A 446 12.83 -13.90 -11.90
N ASP A 447 12.72 -15.12 -11.35
CA ASP A 447 13.80 -15.87 -10.70
C ASP A 447 15.09 -15.98 -11.52
N ASP A 448 15.00 -16.54 -12.73
CA ASP A 448 16.18 -17.02 -13.47
C ASP A 448 16.08 -16.97 -15.00
N ILE A 449 14.88 -17.23 -15.54
CA ILE A 449 14.60 -17.02 -16.95
C ILE A 449 13.47 -16.01 -17.06
N PRO A 450 13.46 -15.14 -18.09
CA PRO A 450 12.36 -14.24 -18.32
C PRO A 450 11.02 -14.98 -18.34
N THR A 451 10.09 -14.56 -17.49
CA THR A 451 8.75 -15.12 -17.36
C THR A 451 7.75 -14.06 -17.76
N LEU A 452 6.86 -14.42 -18.67
CA LEU A 452 5.82 -13.55 -19.17
C LEU A 452 4.46 -14.11 -18.82
N HIS A 453 3.68 -13.32 -18.11
CA HIS A 453 2.34 -13.67 -17.69
C HIS A 453 1.35 -13.19 -18.74
N VAL A 454 0.50 -14.10 -19.20
CA VAL A 454 -0.61 -13.82 -20.12
C VAL A 454 -1.87 -14.48 -19.57
N ASP A 455 -3.04 -13.95 -19.92
CA ASP A 455 -4.26 -14.67 -19.59
C ASP A 455 -4.42 -15.92 -20.46
N ILE A 456 -5.25 -16.88 -20.01
CA ILE A 456 -5.51 -18.12 -20.74
C ILE A 456 -6.00 -17.87 -22.18
N ASN A 457 -6.81 -16.83 -22.44
CA ASN A 457 -7.30 -16.57 -23.80
C ASN A 457 -6.14 -16.17 -24.71
N GLN A 458 -5.28 -15.27 -24.25
CA GLN A 458 -4.04 -14.90 -24.93
C GLN A 458 -3.13 -16.12 -25.13
N GLY A 459 -2.97 -16.95 -24.10
CA GLY A 459 -2.22 -18.20 -24.17
C GLY A 459 -2.76 -19.15 -25.23
N THR A 460 -4.09 -19.32 -25.33
CA THR A 460 -4.75 -20.12 -26.36
C THR A 460 -4.48 -19.57 -27.75
N ILE A 461 -4.53 -18.25 -27.93
CA ILE A 461 -4.19 -17.62 -29.21
C ILE A 461 -2.74 -17.92 -29.60
N ILE A 462 -1.78 -17.82 -28.66
CA ILE A 462 -0.37 -18.19 -28.89
C ILE A 462 -0.26 -19.68 -29.24
N GLY A 463 -0.99 -20.54 -28.53
CA GLY A 463 -1.02 -21.99 -28.76
C GLY A 463 -1.55 -22.38 -30.14
N ASN A 464 -2.64 -21.75 -30.58
CA ASN A 464 -3.23 -21.97 -31.91
C ASN A 464 -2.28 -21.50 -33.02
N TYR A 465 -1.69 -20.31 -32.87
CA TYR A 465 -0.68 -19.79 -33.80
C TYR A 465 0.49 -20.78 -33.94
N LEU A 466 0.97 -21.33 -32.81
CA LEU A 466 2.03 -22.34 -32.81
C LEU A 466 1.63 -23.64 -33.51
N ALA A 467 0.39 -24.11 -33.35
CA ALA A 467 -0.11 -25.34 -33.95
C ALA A 467 -0.30 -25.24 -35.47
N GLU A 468 -0.69 -24.07 -35.97
CA GLU A 468 -0.90 -23.80 -37.40
C GLU A 468 0.42 -23.51 -38.16
N SER A 469 1.51 -23.25 -37.43
CA SER A 469 2.78 -22.85 -38.02
C SER A 469 3.57 -24.03 -38.61
N LEU A 470 3.92 -23.96 -39.89
CA LEU A 470 4.73 -24.98 -40.60
C LEU A 470 6.15 -25.14 -40.04
N LYS A 471 6.66 -24.12 -39.34
CA LYS A 471 7.97 -24.10 -38.67
C LYS A 471 7.79 -23.45 -37.30
N LEU A 472 8.68 -23.77 -36.35
CA LEU A 472 8.63 -23.14 -35.03
C LEU A 472 8.77 -21.61 -35.13
N PRO A 473 7.74 -20.85 -34.71
CA PRO A 473 7.72 -19.38 -34.79
C PRO A 473 8.92 -18.76 -34.09
N VAL A 474 9.39 -17.65 -34.64
CA VAL A 474 10.29 -16.75 -33.91
C VAL A 474 9.44 -15.91 -32.97
N VAL A 475 9.80 -15.91 -31.69
CA VAL A 475 9.21 -15.01 -30.70
C VAL A 475 10.24 -13.97 -30.28
N GLN A 476 9.82 -12.72 -30.27
CA GLN A 476 10.57 -11.58 -29.78
C GLN A 476 9.78 -10.95 -28.64
N ILE A 477 10.40 -10.84 -27.47
CA ILE A 477 9.82 -10.23 -26.27
C ILE A 477 10.56 -8.93 -26.02
N SER A 478 9.85 -7.81 -26.14
CA SER A 478 10.41 -6.47 -25.93
C SER A 478 10.66 -6.20 -24.44
N PRO A 479 11.55 -5.26 -24.07
CA PRO A 479 11.65 -4.78 -22.70
C PRO A 479 10.30 -4.26 -22.16
N SER A 480 10.03 -4.52 -20.88
CA SER A 480 8.82 -4.09 -20.20
C SER A 480 8.75 -2.56 -20.08
N LYS A 481 7.56 -2.02 -20.30
CA LYS A 481 7.27 -0.59 -20.10
C LYS A 481 6.60 -0.39 -18.75
N THR A 482 6.78 0.76 -18.12
CA THR A 482 5.99 1.15 -16.95
C THR A 482 4.80 1.99 -17.41
N ILE A 483 3.58 1.54 -17.13
CA ILE A 483 2.35 2.31 -17.38
C ILE A 483 1.65 2.57 -16.05
N ILE A 484 1.13 3.80 -15.90
CA ILE A 484 0.32 4.25 -14.76
C ILE A 484 -1.10 4.52 -15.26
N GLY A 485 -2.10 4.29 -14.41
CA GLY A 485 -3.51 4.40 -14.76
C GLY A 485 -4.13 3.09 -15.23
N LYS A 486 -3.57 1.93 -14.86
CA LYS A 486 -4.24 0.64 -15.06
C LYS A 486 -5.52 0.62 -14.23
N SER A 487 -6.62 0.24 -14.87
CA SER A 487 -7.91 0.00 -14.23
C SER A 487 -8.33 -1.47 -14.49
N PRO A 488 -8.97 -2.16 -13.52
CA PRO A 488 -9.36 -1.67 -12.18
C PRO A 488 -8.17 -1.57 -11.22
N ALA A 489 -8.18 -0.56 -10.35
CA ALA A 489 -7.23 -0.40 -9.24
C ALA A 489 -7.85 0.45 -8.11
N PRO A 490 -7.70 0.05 -6.83
CA PRO A 490 -7.05 -1.17 -6.37
C PRO A 490 -7.93 -2.41 -6.60
N THR A 491 -7.31 -3.59 -6.60
CA THR A 491 -7.95 -4.91 -6.54
C THR A 491 -7.26 -5.71 -5.45
N VAL A 492 -8.01 -6.39 -4.58
CA VAL A 492 -7.40 -7.31 -3.59
C VAL A 492 -6.69 -8.41 -4.35
N VAL A 493 -5.44 -8.73 -4.01
CA VAL A 493 -4.70 -9.76 -4.75
C VAL A 493 -5.18 -11.17 -4.38
N TYR A 494 -5.12 -12.12 -5.31
CA TYR A 494 -5.62 -13.48 -5.10
C TYR A 494 -4.99 -14.16 -3.89
N PHE A 495 -3.66 -14.05 -3.72
CA PHE A 495 -2.95 -14.71 -2.62
C PHE A 495 -3.18 -14.06 -1.25
N SER A 496 -3.76 -12.85 -1.17
CA SER A 496 -3.96 -12.21 0.13
C SER A 496 -4.90 -13.08 0.97
N SER A 497 -4.45 -13.52 2.14
CA SER A 497 -5.23 -14.39 3.02
C SER A 497 -6.56 -13.75 3.44
N ARG A 498 -7.63 -14.56 3.52
CA ARG A 498 -9.01 -14.12 3.73
C ARG A 498 -9.54 -14.53 5.10
N GLY A 499 -10.41 -13.71 5.68
CA GLY A 499 -11.17 -14.07 6.88
C GLY A 499 -12.23 -15.16 6.64
N PRO A 500 -13.01 -15.54 7.67
CA PRO A 500 -12.93 -15.09 9.07
C PRO A 500 -11.71 -15.65 9.83
N SER A 501 -11.46 -15.15 11.04
CA SER A 501 -10.48 -15.74 11.96
C SER A 501 -10.98 -17.10 12.49
N SER A 502 -10.10 -18.09 12.59
CA SER A 502 -10.41 -19.42 13.15
C SER A 502 -10.53 -19.46 14.67
N ILE A 503 -9.94 -18.48 15.38
CA ILE A 503 -9.95 -18.42 16.86
C ILE A 503 -10.89 -17.34 17.41
N SER A 504 -11.21 -16.31 16.61
CA SER A 504 -12.11 -15.23 17.02
C SER A 504 -12.94 -14.71 15.85
N PRO A 505 -13.92 -15.49 15.35
CA PRO A 505 -14.76 -15.08 14.22
C PRO A 505 -15.68 -13.88 14.54
N ASP A 506 -15.87 -13.56 15.83
CA ASP A 506 -16.57 -12.34 16.30
C ASP A 506 -15.81 -11.04 15.96
N ILE A 507 -14.53 -11.14 15.58
CA ILE A 507 -13.70 -10.01 15.19
C ILE A 507 -13.35 -10.14 13.71
N LEU A 508 -13.77 -9.14 12.92
CA LEU A 508 -13.50 -9.11 11.49
C LEU A 508 -11.99 -9.05 11.25
N LYS A 509 -11.48 -9.94 10.40
CA LYS A 509 -10.13 -9.89 9.84
C LYS A 509 -10.16 -10.19 8.34
N PRO A 510 -9.25 -9.60 7.53
CA PRO A 510 -8.25 -8.57 7.91
C PRO A 510 -8.94 -7.26 8.34
N ASP A 511 -8.20 -6.32 8.91
CA ASP A 511 -8.79 -5.03 9.35
C ASP A 511 -8.87 -4.03 8.21
N ILE A 512 -7.88 -4.03 7.33
CA ILE A 512 -7.68 -3.01 6.30
C ILE A 512 -6.89 -3.62 5.12
N THR A 513 -6.97 -2.99 3.95
CA THR A 513 -6.16 -3.29 2.78
C THR A 513 -5.27 -2.11 2.41
N ALA A 514 -4.05 -2.41 1.94
CA ALA A 514 -3.11 -1.42 1.44
C ALA A 514 -2.34 -1.93 0.20
N PRO A 515 -1.58 -1.06 -0.50
CA PRO A 515 -0.74 -1.45 -1.62
C PRO A 515 0.27 -2.54 -1.24
N GLY A 516 0.21 -3.69 -1.91
CA GLY A 516 1.08 -4.83 -1.64
C GLY A 516 1.66 -5.48 -2.90
N ILE A 517 1.34 -4.98 -4.09
CA ILE A 517 1.77 -5.57 -5.36
C ILE A 517 2.73 -4.66 -6.09
N ASN A 518 3.83 -5.25 -6.56
CA ASN A 518 4.87 -4.59 -7.32
C ASN A 518 5.37 -3.33 -6.62
N ILE A 519 5.71 -3.44 -5.34
CA ILE A 519 6.22 -2.30 -4.56
C ILE A 519 7.73 -2.21 -4.77
N LEU A 520 8.19 -1.05 -5.23
CA LEU A 520 9.62 -0.76 -5.42
C LEU A 520 10.16 -0.14 -4.13
N ALA A 521 11.11 -0.82 -3.48
CA ALA A 521 11.76 -0.30 -2.29
C ALA A 521 13.24 -0.68 -2.26
N ALA A 522 13.97 -0.25 -1.23
CA ALA A 522 15.41 -0.47 -1.14
C ALA A 522 15.74 -1.96 -1.08
N TRP A 523 16.92 -2.32 -1.60
CA TRP A 523 17.41 -3.70 -1.61
C TRP A 523 18.92 -3.73 -1.35
N PRO A 524 19.44 -4.74 -0.63
CA PRO A 524 20.87 -4.92 -0.45
C PRO A 524 21.55 -5.17 -1.81
N PRO A 525 22.57 -4.40 -2.21
CA PRO A 525 23.18 -4.51 -3.54
C PRO A 525 23.86 -5.85 -3.84
N GLN A 526 24.22 -6.61 -2.80
CA GLN A 526 24.91 -7.89 -2.90
C GLN A 526 23.94 -9.09 -2.86
N THR A 527 22.65 -8.82 -2.65
CA THR A 527 21.61 -9.83 -2.59
C THR A 527 20.93 -9.94 -3.95
N PRO A 528 20.90 -11.12 -4.57
CA PRO A 528 20.15 -11.33 -5.79
C PRO A 528 18.68 -10.92 -5.62
N PRO A 529 18.06 -10.20 -6.57
CA PRO A 529 16.69 -9.73 -6.40
C PRO A 529 15.64 -10.84 -6.28
N THR A 530 15.99 -12.08 -6.63
CA THR A 530 15.13 -13.26 -6.55
C THR A 530 15.53 -14.22 -5.43
N LEU A 531 16.61 -13.92 -4.70
CA LEU A 531 17.23 -14.79 -3.70
C LEU A 531 17.73 -16.14 -4.24
N GLN A 532 17.68 -16.36 -5.56
CA GLN A 532 18.22 -17.55 -6.18
C GLN A 532 19.74 -17.45 -6.31
N PRO A 533 20.52 -18.48 -5.94
CA PRO A 533 21.98 -18.47 -6.08
C PRO A 533 22.48 -18.30 -7.52
N SER A 534 21.65 -18.60 -8.50
CA SER A 534 21.96 -18.46 -9.94
C SER A 534 21.69 -17.08 -10.51
N ASP A 535 21.00 -16.20 -9.79
CA ASP A 535 20.75 -14.84 -10.21
C ASP A 535 21.96 -13.96 -9.83
N ASP A 536 22.66 -13.46 -10.84
CA ASP A 536 23.87 -12.64 -10.70
C ASP A 536 23.58 -11.13 -10.75
N ARG A 537 22.30 -10.73 -10.82
CA ARG A 537 21.90 -9.33 -10.89
C ARG A 537 22.17 -8.61 -9.58
N LEU A 538 22.80 -7.44 -9.68
CA LEU A 538 23.04 -6.53 -8.56
C LEU A 538 22.10 -5.33 -8.68
N VAL A 539 21.23 -5.13 -7.69
CA VAL A 539 20.25 -4.04 -7.67
C VAL A 539 20.20 -3.34 -6.33
N ARG A 540 19.94 -2.03 -6.34
CA ARG A 540 19.73 -1.22 -5.11
C ARG A 540 18.25 -1.05 -4.75
N TRP A 541 17.39 -1.37 -5.70
CA TRP A 541 15.94 -1.23 -5.62
C TRP A 541 15.33 -2.49 -6.21
N ASN A 542 14.36 -3.08 -5.52
CA ASN A 542 13.73 -4.31 -5.97
C ASN A 542 12.21 -4.20 -5.92
N PHE A 543 11.54 -4.89 -6.84
CA PHE A 543 10.09 -5.08 -6.77
C PHE A 543 9.79 -6.33 -5.95
N GLN A 544 8.86 -6.18 -5.00
CA GLN A 544 8.33 -7.30 -4.22
C GLN A 544 6.81 -7.18 -4.15
N SER A 545 6.16 -8.33 -3.99
CA SER A 545 4.71 -8.47 -3.88
C SER A 545 4.39 -9.33 -2.66
N GLY A 546 3.37 -8.94 -1.88
CA GLY A 546 3.00 -9.63 -0.65
C GLY A 546 2.22 -8.76 0.32
N THR A 547 1.51 -9.39 1.25
CA THR A 547 0.99 -8.68 2.45
C THR A 547 2.12 -8.12 3.31
N SER A 548 3.33 -8.67 3.18
CA SER A 548 4.56 -8.09 3.74
C SER A 548 4.88 -6.69 3.26
N MET A 549 4.44 -6.31 2.06
CA MET A 549 4.63 -4.96 1.50
C MET A 549 3.45 -4.03 1.82
N SER A 550 2.25 -4.56 2.08
CA SER A 550 1.10 -3.76 2.50
C SER A 550 1.15 -3.38 3.98
N CYS A 551 1.65 -4.28 4.84
CA CYS A 551 1.94 -4.01 6.26
C CYS A 551 2.72 -2.70 6.49
N PRO A 552 3.92 -2.48 5.91
CA PRO A 552 4.69 -1.25 6.12
C PRO A 552 4.01 0.00 5.54
N HIS A 553 3.09 -0.12 4.57
CA HIS A 553 2.28 1.03 4.16
C HIS A 553 1.34 1.50 5.29
N VAL A 554 0.67 0.56 5.97
CA VAL A 554 -0.18 0.90 7.13
C VAL A 554 0.68 1.37 8.31
N THR A 555 1.85 0.79 8.53
CA THR A 555 2.83 1.27 9.54
C THR A 555 3.26 2.71 9.29
N GLY A 556 3.56 3.07 8.03
CA GLY A 556 3.90 4.44 7.66
C GLY A 556 2.78 5.42 7.98
N VAL A 557 1.53 5.07 7.69
CA VAL A 557 0.35 5.88 8.06
C VAL A 557 0.18 5.95 9.58
N GLY A 558 0.35 4.84 10.30
CA GLY A 558 0.32 4.80 11.76
C GLY A 558 1.36 5.72 12.39
N ALA A 559 2.56 5.79 11.83
CA ALA A 559 3.62 6.70 12.29
C ALA A 559 3.25 8.18 12.04
N LEU A 560 2.64 8.50 10.89
CA LEU A 560 2.13 9.84 10.63
C LEU A 560 1.01 10.22 11.62
N LEU A 561 0.06 9.32 11.86
CA LEU A 561 -1.03 9.53 12.82
C LEU A 561 -0.50 9.72 14.24
N LYS A 562 0.49 8.94 14.66
CA LYS A 562 1.13 9.10 15.98
C LYS A 562 1.86 10.43 16.11
N SER A 563 2.39 10.97 15.02
CA SER A 563 3.03 12.28 15.00
C SER A 563 2.02 13.41 15.13
N VAL A 564 0.88 13.33 14.45
CA VAL A 564 -0.19 14.33 14.49
C VAL A 564 -1.00 14.24 15.78
N HIS A 565 -1.21 13.01 16.27
CA HIS A 565 -1.99 12.71 17.46
C HIS A 565 -1.18 11.91 18.49
N PRO A 566 -0.18 12.50 19.17
CA PRO A 566 0.71 11.77 20.08
C PRO A 566 -0.01 11.04 21.22
N GLY A 567 -1.13 11.59 21.69
CA GLY A 567 -1.94 11.03 22.77
C GLY A 567 -2.95 9.94 22.34
N TRP A 568 -3.05 9.61 21.05
CA TRP A 568 -3.94 8.53 20.62
C TRP A 568 -3.42 7.17 21.07
N SER A 569 -4.38 6.34 21.50
CA SER A 569 -4.17 4.92 21.79
C SER A 569 -3.98 4.13 20.48
N PRO A 570 -3.44 2.89 20.55
CA PRO A 570 -3.40 2.00 19.40
C PRO A 570 -4.80 1.73 18.80
N ALA A 571 -5.84 1.64 19.64
CA ALA A 571 -7.21 1.45 19.19
C ALA A 571 -7.77 2.68 18.47
N ALA A 572 -7.47 3.89 18.94
CA ALA A 572 -7.82 5.14 18.26
C ALA A 572 -7.18 5.24 16.87
N THR A 573 -5.88 4.93 16.77
CA THR A 573 -5.15 4.87 15.49
C THR A 573 -5.76 3.86 14.53
N ARG A 574 -6.03 2.62 15.00
CA ARG A 574 -6.74 1.61 14.21
C ARG A 574 -8.10 2.11 13.76
N SER A 575 -8.88 2.69 14.67
CA SER A 575 -10.20 3.20 14.34
C SER A 575 -10.14 4.23 13.23
N ALA A 576 -9.24 5.22 13.32
CA ALA A 576 -9.12 6.25 12.30
C ALA A 576 -8.77 5.67 10.92
N ILE A 577 -7.87 4.68 10.87
CA ILE A 577 -7.50 3.99 9.64
C ILE A 577 -8.68 3.22 9.05
N MET A 578 -9.41 2.46 9.88
CA MET A 578 -10.51 1.61 9.42
C MET A 578 -11.74 2.43 9.00
N THR A 579 -12.16 3.41 9.81
CA THR A 579 -13.44 4.10 9.58
C THR A 579 -13.43 5.06 8.42
N THR A 580 -12.24 5.43 7.94
CA THR A 580 -12.03 6.36 6.82
C THR A 580 -11.63 5.67 5.52
N ALA A 581 -11.50 4.34 5.54
CA ALA A 581 -11.19 3.51 4.38
C ALA A 581 -12.26 3.61 3.29
N TYR A 582 -11.84 3.40 2.04
CA TYR A 582 -12.75 3.40 0.88
C TYR A 582 -12.89 2.01 0.27
N THR A 583 -14.05 1.72 -0.34
CA THR A 583 -14.41 0.39 -0.87
C THR A 583 -14.61 0.35 -2.38
N ARG A 584 -14.37 1.48 -3.05
CA ARG A 584 -14.53 1.63 -4.50
C ARG A 584 -13.20 1.83 -5.20
N ASP A 585 -13.08 1.30 -6.41
CA ASP A 585 -11.89 1.47 -7.23
C ASP A 585 -11.86 2.85 -7.92
N ALA A 586 -10.82 3.10 -8.71
CA ALA A 586 -10.67 4.34 -9.47
C ALA A 586 -11.77 4.57 -10.53
N SER A 587 -12.50 3.53 -10.93
CA SER A 587 -13.67 3.61 -11.82
C SER A 587 -14.98 3.83 -11.06
N HIS A 588 -14.91 3.94 -9.73
CA HIS A 588 -16.04 3.99 -8.80
C HIS A 588 -16.87 2.71 -8.70
N ASP A 589 -16.37 1.59 -9.22
CA ASP A 589 -16.97 0.27 -9.04
C ASP A 589 -16.52 -0.35 -7.72
N SER A 590 -17.17 -1.44 -7.30
CA SER A 590 -16.71 -2.21 -6.15
C SER A 590 -15.31 -2.75 -6.45
N ILE A 591 -14.38 -2.57 -5.50
CA ILE A 591 -13.06 -3.21 -5.57
C ILE A 591 -13.27 -4.73 -5.74
N LEU A 592 -12.48 -5.36 -6.59
CA LEU A 592 -12.59 -6.79 -6.87
C LEU A 592 -11.88 -7.65 -5.80
N ALA A 593 -12.46 -8.81 -5.51
CA ALA A 593 -11.79 -9.90 -4.81
C ALA A 593 -10.95 -10.68 -5.82
N GLY A 594 -9.66 -10.36 -5.93
CA GLY A 594 -8.75 -11.03 -6.85
C GLY A 594 -8.74 -12.54 -6.66
N GLY A 595 -8.41 -13.25 -7.74
CA GLY A 595 -8.74 -14.66 -7.91
C GLY A 595 -10.14 -14.87 -8.51
N SER A 596 -11.03 -13.87 -8.41
CA SER A 596 -12.39 -13.88 -9.00
C SER A 596 -12.72 -12.54 -9.67
N MET A 597 -13.91 -12.45 -10.28
CA MET A 597 -14.52 -11.19 -10.76
C MET A 597 -15.62 -10.67 -9.82
N ALA A 598 -15.75 -11.25 -8.63
CA ALA A 598 -16.70 -10.79 -7.64
C ALA A 598 -16.19 -9.50 -6.98
N GLY A 599 -17.14 -8.66 -6.55
CA GLY A 599 -16.83 -7.56 -5.65
C GLY A 599 -16.31 -8.11 -4.31
N SER A 600 -15.33 -7.42 -3.74
CA SER A 600 -14.72 -7.78 -2.46
C SER A 600 -15.71 -7.67 -1.31
N THR A 601 -15.57 -8.59 -0.37
CA THR A 601 -16.26 -8.64 0.91
C THR A 601 -15.37 -8.09 2.03
N PRO A 602 -15.94 -7.79 3.21
CA PRO A 602 -15.16 -7.50 4.41
C PRO A 602 -14.13 -8.58 4.77
N PHE A 603 -14.33 -9.86 4.44
CA PHE A 603 -13.31 -10.90 4.68
C PHE A 603 -12.12 -10.82 3.72
N ASP A 604 -12.26 -10.11 2.61
CA ASP A 604 -11.17 -9.90 1.64
C ASP A 604 -10.33 -8.67 1.98
N MET A 605 -10.98 -7.62 2.49
CA MET A 605 -10.35 -6.30 2.61
C MET A 605 -10.51 -5.58 3.95
N GLY A 606 -11.26 -6.17 4.88
CA GLY A 606 -11.63 -5.55 6.14
C GLY A 606 -12.54 -4.34 5.92
N ALA A 607 -12.12 -3.20 6.47
CA ALA A 607 -12.83 -1.94 6.30
C ALA A 607 -12.73 -1.34 4.89
N GLY A 608 -11.75 -1.76 4.08
CA GLY A 608 -11.53 -1.25 2.74
C GLY A 608 -10.07 -0.93 2.48
N HIS A 609 -9.81 -0.17 1.43
CA HIS A 609 -8.49 0.32 1.11
C HIS A 609 -8.18 1.61 1.91
N ILE A 610 -6.96 1.67 2.46
CA ILE A 610 -6.51 2.75 3.36
C ILE A 610 -6.59 4.14 2.70
N ASN A 611 -7.04 5.13 3.46
CA ASN A 611 -7.04 6.54 3.09
C ASN A 611 -6.26 7.38 4.12
N PRO A 612 -4.96 7.64 3.89
CA PRO A 612 -4.15 8.35 4.88
C PRO A 612 -4.65 9.77 5.19
N LEU A 613 -5.12 10.49 4.18
CA LEU A 613 -5.56 11.88 4.32
C LEU A 613 -6.81 11.99 5.19
N LYS A 614 -7.80 11.11 4.97
CA LYS A 614 -9.01 11.09 5.80
C LYS A 614 -8.74 10.56 7.22
N ALA A 615 -7.82 9.61 7.37
CA ALA A 615 -7.46 9.08 8.69
C ALA A 615 -6.86 10.13 9.64
N MET A 616 -6.28 11.23 9.12
CA MET A 616 -5.75 12.32 9.93
C MET A 616 -6.83 13.07 10.71
N ASP A 617 -8.03 13.18 10.15
CA ASP A 617 -9.19 13.81 10.80
C ASP A 617 -10.43 12.93 10.56
N PRO A 618 -10.58 11.85 11.35
CA PRO A 618 -11.65 10.89 11.15
C PRO A 618 -13.00 11.38 11.69
N GLY A 619 -13.04 12.52 12.39
CA GLY A 619 -14.23 13.01 13.10
C GLY A 619 -14.53 12.21 14.38
N LEU A 620 -14.88 10.93 14.24
CA LEU A 620 -15.12 10.01 15.36
C LEU A 620 -14.16 8.82 15.36
N ILE A 621 -13.84 8.34 16.56
CA ILE A 621 -13.08 7.11 16.76
C ILE A 621 -13.76 6.17 17.76
N TYR A 622 -13.55 4.87 17.55
CA TYR A 622 -13.88 3.78 18.46
C TYR A 622 -12.64 3.47 19.30
N ASP A 623 -12.50 4.20 20.41
CA ASP A 623 -11.38 4.01 21.34
C ASP A 623 -11.62 2.79 22.24
N MET A 624 -10.54 2.15 22.69
CA MET A 624 -10.58 0.99 23.57
C MET A 624 -9.51 1.12 24.65
N LYS A 625 -9.87 0.71 25.86
CA LYS A 625 -8.98 0.62 27.02
C LYS A 625 -8.58 -0.83 27.26
N THR A 626 -7.56 -1.04 28.09
CA THR A 626 -7.15 -2.39 28.53
C THR A 626 -8.31 -3.21 29.09
N SER A 627 -9.25 -2.59 29.79
CA SER A 627 -10.46 -3.24 30.31
C SER A 627 -11.34 -3.86 29.23
N ASP A 628 -11.41 -3.26 28.04
CA ASP A 628 -12.20 -3.83 26.92
C ASP A 628 -11.56 -5.12 26.40
N TYR A 629 -10.23 -5.19 26.40
CA TYR A 629 -9.50 -6.41 26.05
C TYR A 629 -9.59 -7.47 27.15
N ILE A 630 -9.62 -7.09 28.42
CA ILE A 630 -9.87 -8.03 29.53
C ILE A 630 -11.24 -8.67 29.39
N LEU A 631 -12.29 -7.87 29.11
CA LEU A 631 -13.63 -8.37 28.86
C LEU A 631 -13.65 -9.38 27.70
N PHE A 632 -12.95 -9.06 26.61
CA PHE A 632 -12.76 -9.98 25.48
C PHE A 632 -12.12 -11.31 25.91
N LEU A 633 -11.05 -11.27 26.72
CA LEU A 633 -10.37 -12.48 27.19
C LEU A 633 -11.25 -13.30 28.15
N CYS A 634 -11.98 -12.66 29.07
CA CYS A 634 -12.94 -13.33 29.94
C CYS A 634 -14.00 -14.09 29.13
N ASN A 635 -14.54 -13.46 28.08
CA ASN A 635 -15.54 -14.06 27.19
C ASN A 635 -15.02 -15.24 26.38
N MET A 636 -13.72 -15.29 26.09
CA MET A 636 -13.09 -16.46 25.45
C MET A 636 -12.74 -17.58 26.43
N GLY A 637 -13.05 -17.43 27.72
CA GLY A 637 -12.82 -18.46 28.74
C GLY A 637 -11.45 -18.41 29.42
N TYR A 638 -10.70 -17.31 29.30
CA TYR A 638 -9.48 -17.12 30.10
C TYR A 638 -9.86 -16.91 31.57
N THR A 639 -9.18 -17.62 32.48
CA THR A 639 -9.43 -17.47 33.92
C THR A 639 -8.90 -16.14 34.42
N GLN A 640 -9.54 -15.58 35.45
CA GLN A 640 -9.09 -14.36 36.12
C GLN A 640 -7.60 -14.44 36.52
N GLU A 641 -7.18 -15.56 37.10
CA GLU A 641 -5.78 -15.79 37.51
C GLU A 641 -4.79 -15.73 36.35
N ARG A 642 -5.19 -16.18 35.15
CA ARG A 642 -4.37 -16.06 33.95
C ARG A 642 -4.30 -14.62 33.46
N ILE A 643 -5.44 -13.93 33.42
CA ILE A 643 -5.52 -12.53 33.01
C ILE A 643 -4.69 -11.64 33.95
N GLU A 644 -4.75 -11.86 35.25
CA GLU A 644 -3.94 -11.14 36.26
C GLU A 644 -2.43 -11.26 36.01
N ARG A 645 -1.97 -12.39 35.45
CA ARG A 645 -0.55 -12.59 35.11
C ARG A 645 -0.15 -11.99 33.77
N ILE A 646 -1.11 -11.83 32.86
CA ILE A 646 -0.93 -11.29 31.51
C ILE A 646 -0.95 -9.75 31.54
N VAL A 647 -1.87 -9.17 32.29
CA VAL A 647 -2.15 -7.73 32.23
C VAL A 647 -1.13 -6.97 33.07
N LEU A 648 -0.46 -5.99 32.46
CA LEU A 648 0.39 -5.06 33.21
C LEU A 648 -0.45 -4.29 34.25
N PRO A 649 -0.02 -4.27 35.54
CA PRO A 649 -0.72 -3.53 36.59
C PRO A 649 -0.83 -2.05 36.24
N SER A 650 -2.03 -1.50 36.29
CA SER A 650 -2.27 -0.07 36.09
C SER A 650 -3.45 0.42 36.93
N PRO A 651 -3.44 1.68 37.40
CA PRO A 651 -4.50 2.21 38.26
C PRO A 651 -5.88 2.11 37.59
N GLY A 652 -6.84 1.49 38.27
CA GLY A 652 -8.22 1.39 37.80
C GLY A 652 -8.50 0.25 36.81
N VAL A 653 -7.53 -0.64 36.55
CA VAL A 653 -7.78 -1.88 35.78
C VAL A 653 -8.27 -2.99 36.71
N ASP A 654 -9.49 -3.47 36.42
CA ASP A 654 -10.10 -4.63 37.09
C ASP A 654 -9.99 -5.86 36.17
N THR A 655 -9.40 -6.94 36.69
CA THR A 655 -9.20 -8.23 36.02
C THR A 655 -10.30 -9.24 36.33
N ASN A 656 -11.29 -8.87 37.14
CA ASN A 656 -12.34 -9.76 37.60
C ASN A 656 -13.35 -10.09 36.49
N CYS A 657 -13.44 -11.37 36.11
CA CYS A 657 -14.40 -11.85 35.11
C CYS A 657 -15.81 -12.11 35.68
N LYS A 658 -16.04 -12.09 37.00
CA LYS A 658 -17.31 -12.53 37.62
C LYS A 658 -18.52 -11.68 37.28
N ASN A 659 -18.33 -10.41 36.92
CA ASN A 659 -19.40 -9.47 36.57
C ASN A 659 -19.40 -9.09 35.08
N MET A 660 -18.57 -9.76 34.27
CA MET A 660 -18.34 -9.44 32.87
C MET A 660 -19.17 -10.38 31.97
N HIS A 661 -20.43 -9.99 31.74
CA HIS A 661 -21.36 -10.74 30.89
C HIS A 661 -21.77 -9.92 29.67
N GLY A 662 -21.30 -10.32 28.49
CA GLY A 662 -21.75 -9.77 27.21
C GLY A 662 -21.04 -10.43 26.03
N PRO A 663 -21.65 -10.56 24.85
CA PRO A 663 -21.01 -11.17 23.68
C PRO A 663 -19.76 -10.39 23.26
N ASN A 664 -18.75 -11.07 22.69
CA ASN A 664 -17.56 -10.41 22.13
C ASN A 664 -17.90 -9.39 21.04
N ALA A 665 -19.05 -9.53 20.38
CA ALA A 665 -19.59 -8.52 19.49
C ALA A 665 -19.72 -7.12 20.14
N ASN A 666 -19.80 -7.01 21.47
CA ASN A 666 -19.88 -5.73 22.22
C ASN A 666 -18.56 -5.02 22.43
N ILE A 667 -17.41 -5.64 22.15
CA ILE A 667 -16.14 -4.92 22.27
C ILE A 667 -16.18 -3.72 21.32
N ASN A 668 -15.58 -2.60 21.71
CA ASN A 668 -15.71 -1.34 20.98
C ASN A 668 -14.83 -1.27 19.71
N TYR A 669 -14.89 -2.31 18.88
CA TYR A 669 -14.17 -2.42 17.63
C TYR A 669 -14.85 -1.59 16.52
N PRO A 670 -14.09 -1.00 15.58
CA PRO A 670 -14.64 -0.23 14.45
C PRO A 670 -15.28 -1.09 13.35
N SER A 671 -15.57 -2.36 13.63
CA SER A 671 -16.41 -3.26 12.83
C SER A 671 -17.32 -4.09 13.74
N ILE A 672 -18.31 -4.75 13.14
CA ILE A 672 -19.22 -5.67 13.83
C ILE A 672 -19.22 -6.98 13.06
N SER A 673 -18.82 -8.08 13.71
CA SER A 673 -18.98 -9.43 13.17
C SER A 673 -19.83 -10.25 14.14
N VAL A 674 -20.81 -10.98 13.60
CA VAL A 674 -21.74 -11.83 14.34
C VAL A 674 -21.76 -13.19 13.64
N PRO A 675 -20.91 -14.13 14.05
CA PRO A 675 -20.73 -15.40 13.38
C PRO A 675 -21.83 -16.41 13.69
N ASN A 676 -22.85 -16.06 14.48
CA ASN A 676 -23.99 -16.93 14.75
C ASN A 676 -25.22 -16.11 15.20
N LEU A 677 -25.97 -15.55 14.26
CA LEU A 677 -27.23 -14.83 14.53
C LEU A 677 -28.42 -15.81 14.49
N ARG A 678 -28.85 -16.24 15.69
CA ARG A 678 -30.02 -17.12 15.88
C ARG A 678 -31.30 -16.34 16.21
N SER A 679 -31.16 -15.32 17.03
CA SER A 679 -32.24 -14.47 17.54
C SER A 679 -31.80 -13.02 17.56
N PRO A 680 -32.72 -12.05 17.77
CA PRO A 680 -32.33 -10.65 17.86
C PRO A 680 -31.25 -10.40 18.91
N ILE A 681 -30.18 -9.71 18.53
CA ILE A 681 -29.13 -9.27 19.45
C ILE A 681 -28.97 -7.76 19.41
N THR A 682 -28.61 -7.16 20.54
CA THR A 682 -28.30 -5.73 20.62
C THR A 682 -26.85 -5.54 21.01
N ILE A 683 -26.14 -4.78 20.18
CA ILE A 683 -24.72 -4.52 20.28
C ILE A 683 -24.50 -3.07 20.68
N LYS A 684 -23.63 -2.82 21.66
CA LYS A 684 -23.25 -1.47 22.09
C LYS A 684 -21.97 -1.03 21.38
N ARG A 685 -21.91 0.24 20.97
CA ARG A 685 -20.69 0.93 20.56
C ARG A 685 -20.60 2.28 21.25
N THR A 686 -19.39 2.75 21.50
CA THR A 686 -19.10 4.06 22.04
C THR A 686 -18.12 4.76 21.10
N VAL A 687 -18.48 5.97 20.66
CA VAL A 687 -17.65 6.78 19.80
C VAL A 687 -17.21 8.03 20.53
N ARG A 688 -15.96 8.41 20.34
CA ARG A 688 -15.37 9.66 20.83
C ARG A 688 -15.19 10.63 19.68
N ASN A 689 -15.69 11.86 19.82
CA ASN A 689 -15.43 12.92 18.87
C ASN A 689 -14.02 13.48 19.07
N VAL A 690 -13.22 13.46 18.00
CA VAL A 690 -11.84 13.96 17.93
C VAL A 690 -11.69 15.16 16.99
N GLY A 691 -12.77 15.61 16.36
CA GLY A 691 -12.75 16.79 15.49
C GLY A 691 -12.38 18.07 16.25
N CYS A 692 -11.69 18.98 15.58
CA CYS A 692 -11.23 20.25 16.16
C CYS A 692 -12.39 21.22 16.40
N GLY A 693 -12.91 21.31 17.64
CA GLY A 693 -13.81 22.41 17.97
C GLY A 693 -14.45 22.38 19.35
N LYS A 694 -14.50 23.56 19.99
CA LYS A 694 -15.37 23.85 21.14
C LYS A 694 -16.86 23.99 20.75
N LYS A 695 -17.26 23.47 19.59
CA LYS A 695 -18.60 23.61 19.01
C LYS A 695 -19.36 22.30 19.10
N THR A 696 -20.68 22.40 19.21
CA THR A 696 -21.57 21.25 19.13
C THR A 696 -21.53 20.66 17.72
N THR A 697 -21.28 19.36 17.59
CA THR A 697 -21.31 18.63 16.31
C THR A 697 -22.39 17.56 16.35
N VAL A 698 -23.05 17.34 15.22
CA VAL A 698 -24.20 16.42 15.11
C VAL A 698 -23.91 15.41 14.01
N TYR A 699 -23.97 14.13 14.36
CA TYR A 699 -23.80 13.03 13.43
C TYR A 699 -25.11 12.27 13.24
N PHE A 700 -25.43 11.92 12.00
CA PHE A 700 -26.58 11.11 11.61
C PHE A 700 -26.12 9.70 11.25
N GLY A 701 -26.80 8.69 11.80
CA GLY A 701 -26.47 7.29 11.64
C GLY A 701 -27.37 6.61 10.62
N VAL A 702 -26.76 5.92 9.65
CA VAL A 702 -27.44 5.13 8.62
C VAL A 702 -26.82 3.74 8.57
N ALA A 703 -27.65 2.72 8.32
CA ALA A 703 -27.18 1.36 8.07
C ALA A 703 -27.50 0.96 6.62
N LYS A 704 -26.56 0.26 5.99
CA LYS A 704 -26.83 -0.63 4.87
C LYS A 704 -26.99 -2.02 5.45
N GLU A 705 -28.20 -2.56 5.36
CA GLU A 705 -28.58 -3.83 5.98
C GLU A 705 -27.92 -5.02 5.26
N PRO A 706 -27.38 -6.01 5.99
CA PRO A 706 -27.04 -7.31 5.42
C PRO A 706 -28.30 -7.98 4.86
N ASP A 707 -28.15 -8.76 3.78
CA ASP A 707 -29.27 -9.45 3.17
C ASP A 707 -30.01 -10.35 4.18
N GLY A 708 -31.31 -10.12 4.35
CA GLY A 708 -32.15 -10.87 5.28
C GLY A 708 -31.93 -10.56 6.77
N VAL A 709 -31.33 -9.42 7.13
CA VAL A 709 -31.15 -8.96 8.52
C VAL A 709 -31.59 -7.51 8.67
N GLU A 710 -32.58 -7.25 9.52
CA GLU A 710 -32.99 -5.88 9.88
C GLU A 710 -31.95 -5.26 10.83
N VAL A 711 -31.56 -4.00 10.59
CA VAL A 711 -30.59 -3.26 11.42
C VAL A 711 -31.23 -2.01 12.01
N VAL A 712 -31.42 -2.00 13.33
CA VAL A 712 -31.99 -0.86 14.05
C VAL A 712 -30.90 -0.14 14.84
N ILE A 713 -30.66 1.14 14.51
CA ILE A 713 -29.73 2.02 15.24
C ILE A 713 -30.51 2.89 16.23
N TRP A 714 -30.06 2.95 17.49
CA TRP A 714 -30.60 3.86 18.51
C TRP A 714 -29.51 4.47 19.42
N PRO A 715 -29.49 5.80 19.63
CA PRO A 715 -30.24 6.82 18.88
C PRO A 715 -29.72 6.91 17.43
N ARG A 716 -30.52 7.46 16.51
CA ARG A 716 -30.08 7.72 15.11
C ARG A 716 -29.28 9.01 14.93
N VAL A 717 -29.17 9.81 16.00
CA VAL A 717 -28.46 11.10 16.00
C VAL A 717 -27.57 11.16 17.24
N LEU A 718 -26.30 11.50 17.06
CA LEU A 718 -25.35 11.74 18.14
C LEU A 718 -24.97 13.21 18.18
N ILE A 719 -25.15 13.85 19.34
CA ILE A 719 -24.90 15.28 19.54
C ILE A 719 -23.74 15.44 20.53
N PHE A 720 -22.57 15.77 20.01
CA PHE A 720 -21.38 16.00 20.81
C PHE A 720 -21.26 17.46 21.20
N SER A 721 -20.73 17.72 22.39
CA SER A 721 -20.45 19.07 22.89
C SER A 721 -19.11 19.06 23.66
N PRO A 722 -18.53 20.22 24.00
CA PRO A 722 -17.29 20.26 24.77
C PRO A 722 -17.35 19.51 26.11
N SER A 723 -18.53 19.43 26.74
CA SER A 723 -18.76 18.68 27.97
C SER A 723 -19.14 17.21 27.74
N LYS A 724 -19.42 16.80 26.50
CA LYS A 724 -19.83 15.45 26.14
C LYS A 724 -19.16 15.01 24.84
N GLN A 725 -17.94 14.51 24.97
CA GLN A 725 -17.10 14.06 23.85
C GLN A 725 -17.27 12.57 23.51
N GLU A 726 -17.84 11.77 24.41
CA GLU A 726 -18.11 10.35 24.20
C GLU A 726 -19.61 10.08 24.25
N ILE A 727 -20.11 9.30 23.29
CA ILE A 727 -21.52 8.92 23.20
C ILE A 727 -21.61 7.45 22.81
N SER A 728 -22.45 6.71 23.53
CA SER A 728 -22.80 5.34 23.16
C SER A 728 -24.06 5.30 22.29
N TYR A 729 -24.07 4.36 21.37
CA TYR A 729 -25.25 3.97 20.58
C TYR A 729 -25.37 2.45 20.53
N TYR A 730 -26.54 1.99 20.13
CA TYR A 730 -26.94 0.60 20.14
C TYR A 730 -27.39 0.19 18.74
N ILE A 731 -27.00 -1.02 18.35
CA ILE A 731 -27.34 -1.64 17.07
C ILE A 731 -28.08 -2.94 17.39
N THR A 732 -29.35 -3.03 17.03
CA THR A 732 -30.10 -4.28 17.12
C THR A 732 -30.16 -4.95 15.76
N LEU A 733 -29.67 -6.19 15.68
CA LEU A 733 -29.73 -7.03 14.50
C LEU A 733 -30.84 -8.05 14.67
N LYS A 734 -31.77 -8.14 13.72
CA LYS A 734 -32.85 -9.14 13.75
C LYS A 734 -32.80 -9.99 12.48
N PRO A 735 -32.69 -11.32 12.60
CA PRO A 735 -32.74 -12.19 11.42
C PRO A 735 -34.15 -12.21 10.85
N LEU A 736 -34.30 -11.87 9.58
CA LEU A 736 -35.59 -11.88 8.85
C LEU A 736 -35.75 -13.15 7.99
N LYS A 737 -34.63 -13.71 7.51
CA LYS A 737 -34.63 -14.97 6.75
C LYS A 737 -34.28 -16.16 7.64
N LYS A 738 -34.78 -17.34 7.26
CA LYS A 738 -34.21 -18.62 7.71
C LYS A 738 -32.99 -18.93 6.84
N SER A 739 -31.85 -19.23 7.47
CA SER A 739 -30.60 -19.51 6.75
C SER A 739 -29.72 -20.46 7.55
N GLU A 740 -28.90 -21.22 6.81
CA GLU A 740 -27.86 -22.12 7.31
C GLU A 740 -26.52 -21.74 6.69
N GLY A 741 -25.59 -21.23 7.50
CA GLY A 741 -24.18 -21.16 7.16
C GLY A 741 -23.78 -20.10 6.14
N ARG A 742 -24.63 -19.10 5.84
CA ARG A 742 -24.31 -18.00 4.91
C ARG A 742 -23.99 -16.67 5.61
N TYR A 743 -22.81 -16.13 5.31
CA TYR A 743 -22.45 -14.77 5.70
C TYR A 743 -23.07 -13.73 4.77
N ASP A 744 -23.64 -12.68 5.36
CA ASP A 744 -24.14 -11.51 4.68
C ASP A 744 -23.48 -10.24 5.24
N PHE A 745 -23.38 -9.22 4.39
CA PHE A 745 -22.55 -8.05 4.64
C PHE A 745 -23.35 -6.76 4.52
N GLY A 746 -23.08 -5.84 5.45
CA GLY A 746 -23.65 -4.51 5.52
C GLY A 746 -22.63 -3.51 6.05
N GLU A 747 -23.10 -2.34 6.44
CA GLU A 747 -22.27 -1.29 7.04
C GLU A 747 -23.10 -0.32 7.85
N ILE A 748 -22.46 0.35 8.81
CA ILE A 748 -23.01 1.47 9.57
C ILE A 748 -22.15 2.69 9.24
N VAL A 749 -22.80 3.82 8.95
CA VAL A 749 -22.13 5.08 8.65
C VAL A 749 -22.68 6.18 9.55
N TRP A 750 -21.78 6.86 10.25
CA TRP A 750 -22.06 8.12 10.92
C TRP A 750 -21.51 9.28 10.07
N SER A 751 -22.33 10.29 9.81
CA SER A 751 -21.90 11.47 9.08
C SER A 751 -22.45 12.77 9.67
N ASP A 752 -21.59 13.79 9.72
CA ASP A 752 -21.95 15.18 10.02
C ASP A 752 -22.04 16.04 8.74
N GLY A 753 -22.02 15.40 7.57
CA GLY A 753 -21.97 16.05 6.25
C GLY A 753 -20.56 16.30 5.71
N PHE A 754 -19.52 16.18 6.54
CA PHE A 754 -18.12 16.32 6.14
C PHE A 754 -17.32 15.03 6.41
N HIS A 755 -17.40 14.52 7.63
CA HIS A 755 -16.86 13.24 8.04
C HIS A 755 -17.81 12.10 7.66
N HIS A 756 -17.23 10.95 7.33
CA HIS A 756 -17.95 9.71 7.06
C HIS A 756 -17.25 8.59 7.81
N VAL A 757 -17.81 8.21 8.96
CA VAL A 757 -17.24 7.21 9.87
C VAL A 757 -17.95 5.89 9.60
N ARG A 758 -17.30 5.03 8.80
CA ARG A 758 -17.88 3.78 8.29
C ARG A 758 -17.38 2.56 9.07
N SER A 759 -18.29 1.68 9.47
CA SER A 759 -17.98 0.40 10.10
C SER A 759 -18.61 -0.75 9.32
N PRO A 760 -17.83 -1.74 8.85
CA PRO A 760 -18.37 -2.96 8.25
C PRO A 760 -19.23 -3.75 9.25
N LEU A 761 -20.31 -4.35 8.73
CA LEU A 761 -21.18 -5.26 9.46
C LEU A 761 -21.17 -6.62 8.75
N VAL A 762 -20.85 -7.68 9.47
CA VAL A 762 -20.75 -9.05 8.97
C VAL A 762 -21.61 -9.95 9.83
N VAL A 763 -22.51 -10.72 9.23
CA VAL A 763 -23.50 -11.52 9.97
C VAL A 763 -23.65 -12.90 9.33
N LEU A 764 -23.52 -13.96 10.11
CA LEU A 764 -23.88 -15.32 9.74
C LEU A 764 -25.27 -15.64 10.31
N VAL A 765 -26.29 -15.77 9.46
CA VAL A 765 -27.64 -16.13 9.91
C VAL A 765 -27.75 -17.65 9.97
N ASN A 766 -27.99 -18.19 11.19
CA ASN A 766 -28.00 -19.62 11.52
C ASN A 766 -29.20 -19.98 12.41
N ASN A 767 -30.41 -19.73 11.93
CA ASN A 767 -31.66 -19.82 12.70
C ASN A 767 -32.64 -20.88 12.17
N SER A 768 -32.15 -21.87 11.42
CA SER A 768 -32.92 -23.09 11.13
C SER A 768 -32.82 -24.09 12.29
N ASP A 769 -33.85 -24.93 12.43
CA ASP A 769 -34.02 -25.82 13.57
C ASP A 769 -33.13 -27.09 13.49
N ASP A 770 -32.39 -27.30 12.39
CA ASP A 770 -31.63 -28.54 12.13
C ASP A 770 -30.18 -28.56 12.68
N PHE A 771 -29.73 -27.51 13.39
CA PHE A 771 -28.36 -27.40 13.93
C PHE A 771 -28.32 -27.30 15.48
N THR A 772 -28.83 -28.33 16.16
CA THR A 772 -28.38 -28.71 17.50
C THR A 772 -27.24 -29.73 17.40
N MET A 773 -26.00 -29.25 17.28
CA MET A 773 -24.81 -29.99 17.72
C MET A 773 -23.94 -29.09 18.56
#